data_AF-A0A077Z4Y8-F1
#
_entry.id   AF-A0A077Z4Y8-F1
#
_cell.length_a   1.000
_cell.length_b   1.000
_cell.length_c   1.000
_cell.angle_alpha   90.00
_cell.angle_beta   90.00
_cell.angle_gamma   90.00
#
_symmetry.space_group_name_H-M   'P 1'
#
loop_
_entity.id
_entity.type
_entity.pdbx_description
1 polymer ?
#
loop_
_entity_poly.entity_id
_entity_poly.type
_entity_poly.pdbx_seq_one_letter_code
_entity_poly.pdbx_strand_id
1 'polypeptide(L)'
;MHFSDLIEWALTPVYCIAMLFGFGFTGDYSFNLPEEHVKYYLHRRPDVANACRSDSSCPYHGLAENLNECWGYEPDCGFVKRSYSWNRVNCSKKFTKWYPTLKKKRMNFWNDADFGYIRSRKRTMKYICSSKVESDSSLECTDFIEYCYAKNIFFHFKSFNLLSSNDRYRSDVIKKGEVGGKCKLHAGRLHALTNRTALIDRYEELRHFTSLDSFKMDKAHCDIILEKPTIVIKLDAGISMYHHFCDFINLYASQHLNGSFDQDINIIIWDTHRYGYTDLFEGTWKAFTRNRLMSLHDVIGKKVCFREVMMPLLARMFFGLYFNMPLILARLKAVKEFQVTVAEYEYGVPLLEQYHTTHNSDIFMGVHGSGLTHMFFLPDWAAVFETGYIPADHENWDQVPVEWRRWLSGQRTDPPTEQEIEFNKLQLANRMNAGKANAEKDAFNSVESTKTADNEATSENTFGRNRPFPRRPDFEQRTTNIPAMWLTLTLRRLYATKSLTRFYKTVDVVPMGSERFAIQLDGRPIRTPLGNLLEVSSEPLAMAVAIEWQSQHRRVNMNHMRLTSLSITAIDNPTNQTQMGLVRSILKYLESDTLFFMNENPKELHELQREKWGEIIDWTKRHFEIEMAPSTSIIVGPTLPDRTKDTLVRFFLAYNFASLVGCQYAVESLKSALLLLAMLEHQIGVEDAVQLATLEQRYQTDRWGRVQWAHDIEHYDLCSRVSAGLLFAYFNSHRETTSQCSEPLNDVECSQTNCSKSITSS
;
A
#
# COMPACT_ATOMS: atom_id res chain seq x y z
N MET A 1 62.78 11.78 -55.39
CA MET A 1 61.33 11.58 -55.52
C MET A 1 60.98 10.28 -54.81
N HIS A 2 60.81 10.30 -53.49
CA HIS A 2 61.19 9.11 -52.71
C HIS A 2 60.05 8.49 -51.90
N PHE A 3 59.83 7.21 -52.22
CA PHE A 3 59.35 6.15 -51.35
C PHE A 3 60.06 6.17 -49.98
N SER A 4 59.58 6.92 -48.99
CA SER A 4 60.13 6.79 -47.63
C SER A 4 59.17 6.95 -46.46
N ASP A 5 57.88 7.25 -46.65
CA ASP A 5 57.08 7.73 -45.52
C ASP A 5 56.03 6.75 -45.00
N LEU A 6 56.15 5.43 -45.26
CA LEU A 6 55.12 4.47 -44.83
C LEU A 6 55.57 3.21 -44.09
N ILE A 7 56.84 2.99 -43.78
CA ILE A 7 57.25 1.84 -42.94
C ILE A 7 58.44 2.20 -42.06
N GLU A 8 58.18 2.80 -40.89
CA GLU A 8 59.10 2.72 -39.75
C GLU A 8 58.31 2.77 -38.43
N TRP A 9 57.48 1.75 -38.23
CA TRP A 9 57.02 1.32 -36.90
C TRP A 9 58.09 0.40 -36.30
N ALA A 10 59.12 0.95 -35.69
CA ALA A 10 59.91 0.23 -34.70
C ALA A 10 60.70 1.24 -33.85
N LEU A 11 60.70 1.03 -32.53
CA LEU A 11 61.52 1.70 -31.51
C LEU A 11 60.92 2.97 -30.89
N THR A 12 60.00 2.78 -29.93
CA THR A 12 60.12 3.40 -28.59
C THR A 12 59.06 2.83 -27.62
N PRO A 13 59.31 1.69 -26.95
CA PRO A 13 58.46 1.20 -25.87
C PRO A 13 59.10 1.52 -24.51
N VAL A 14 58.73 2.62 -23.83
CA VAL A 14 58.92 2.72 -22.35
C VAL A 14 57.84 3.56 -21.63
N TYR A 15 57.13 4.52 -22.24
CA TYR A 15 56.33 5.47 -21.42
C TYR A 15 54.83 5.20 -21.24
N CYS A 16 54.27 4.04 -21.63
CA CYS A 16 52.83 3.76 -21.48
C CYS A 16 52.43 2.73 -20.40
N ILE A 17 53.35 2.16 -19.61
CA ILE A 17 52.96 1.17 -18.57
C ILE A 17 52.67 1.81 -17.20
N ALA A 18 52.93 3.11 -16.99
CA ALA A 18 52.71 3.73 -15.67
C ALA A 18 51.34 4.41 -15.46
N MET A 19 50.40 4.38 -16.42
CA MET A 19 49.12 5.12 -16.33
C MET A 19 47.84 4.26 -16.40
N LEU A 20 47.94 2.93 -16.22
CA LEU A 20 46.75 2.05 -16.23
C LEU A 20 46.42 1.36 -14.89
N PHE A 21 47.08 1.71 -13.78
CA PHE A 21 46.71 1.23 -12.43
C PHE A 21 46.34 2.37 -11.47
N GLY A 22 45.72 3.42 -12.01
CA GLY A 22 45.20 4.57 -11.26
C GLY A 22 43.68 4.65 -11.21
N PHE A 23 42.95 3.54 -11.33
CA PHE A 23 41.54 3.51 -10.89
C PHE A 23 41.53 3.38 -9.37
N GLY A 24 41.78 4.49 -8.69
CA GLY A 24 41.43 4.61 -7.27
C GLY A 24 39.93 4.40 -7.17
N PHE A 25 39.51 3.20 -6.76
CA PHE A 25 38.16 2.97 -6.28
C PHE A 25 37.99 3.83 -5.02
N THR A 26 37.51 5.07 -5.18
CA THR A 26 36.89 5.78 -4.06
C THR A 26 35.69 4.94 -3.65
N GLY A 27 35.79 4.25 -2.51
CA GLY A 27 34.69 3.41 -2.03
C GLY A 27 33.45 4.28 -1.83
N ASP A 28 32.31 3.91 -2.40
CA ASP A 28 31.03 4.53 -2.03
C ASP A 28 30.67 4.04 -0.62
N TYR A 29 31.07 4.80 0.40
CA TYR A 29 30.78 4.50 1.81
C TYR A 29 29.38 4.96 2.22
N SER A 30 28.47 5.29 1.30
CA SER A 30 27.08 5.64 1.64
C SER A 30 26.26 4.39 2.00
N PHE A 31 26.45 3.87 3.22
CA PHE A 31 25.77 2.65 3.69
C PHE A 31 24.26 2.81 3.90
N ASN A 32 23.73 4.05 3.81
CA ASN A 32 22.35 4.41 4.17
C ASN A 32 21.92 3.83 5.54
N LEU A 33 22.85 3.86 6.50
CA LEU A 33 22.61 3.46 7.88
C LEU A 33 22.69 4.71 8.76
N PRO A 34 21.91 4.76 9.86
CA PRO A 34 22.16 5.74 10.92
C PRO A 34 23.63 5.70 11.32
N GLU A 35 24.24 6.85 11.59
CA GLU A 35 25.66 6.93 11.93
C GLU A 35 26.02 6.02 13.11
N GLU A 36 25.11 5.90 14.09
CA GLU A 36 25.28 5.00 15.23
C GLU A 36 25.39 3.50 14.84
N HIS A 37 24.88 3.10 13.68
CA HIS A 37 24.87 1.72 13.21
C HIS A 37 26.14 1.33 12.43
N VAL A 38 26.87 2.32 11.90
CA VAL A 38 28.00 2.09 10.98
C VAL A 38 29.11 1.24 11.62
N LYS A 39 29.46 1.50 12.88
CA LYS A 39 30.49 0.74 13.61
C LYS A 39 30.17 -0.76 13.72
N TYR A 40 28.91 -1.10 13.98
CA TYR A 40 28.46 -2.49 14.10
C TYR A 40 28.42 -3.18 12.73
N TYR A 41 28.07 -2.43 11.68
CA TYR A 41 28.14 -2.91 10.30
C TYR A 41 29.59 -3.22 9.88
N LEU A 42 30.53 -2.29 10.13
CA LEU A 42 31.95 -2.47 9.83
C LEU A 42 32.56 -3.63 10.60
N HIS A 43 32.19 -3.83 11.87
CA HIS A 43 32.64 -4.99 12.66
C HIS A 43 32.25 -6.31 11.99
N ARG A 44 31.02 -6.39 11.44
CA ARG A 44 30.53 -7.56 10.73
C ARG A 44 31.18 -7.75 9.35
N ARG A 45 31.57 -6.67 8.68
CA ARG A 45 32.13 -6.66 7.32
C ARG A 45 33.60 -6.27 7.34
N PRO A 46 34.51 -7.18 7.77
CA PRO A 46 35.93 -6.88 7.87
C PRO A 46 36.55 -6.54 6.52
N ASP A 47 36.01 -7.06 5.42
CA ASP A 47 36.37 -6.70 4.05
C ASP A 47 36.16 -5.20 3.78
N VAL A 48 34.98 -4.68 4.13
CA VAL A 48 34.65 -3.25 3.98
C VAL A 48 35.42 -2.39 4.97
N ALA A 49 35.60 -2.86 6.21
CA ALA A 49 36.40 -2.16 7.21
C ALA A 49 37.86 -2.01 6.77
N ASN A 50 38.45 -3.07 6.20
CA ASN A 50 39.83 -3.04 5.69
C ASN A 50 39.95 -2.09 4.50
N ALA A 51 39.00 -2.10 3.57
CA ALA A 51 38.96 -1.15 2.45
C ALA A 51 38.90 0.30 2.95
N CYS A 52 38.03 0.59 3.93
CA CYS A 52 37.92 1.91 4.54
C CYS A 52 39.21 2.36 5.26
N ARG A 53 39.93 1.45 5.92
CA ARG A 53 41.24 1.77 6.54
C ARG A 53 42.33 2.07 5.51
N SER A 54 42.27 1.43 4.34
CA SER A 54 43.23 1.70 3.26
C SER A 54 42.91 2.96 2.47
N ASP A 55 41.68 3.49 2.60
CA ASP A 55 41.19 4.61 1.83
C ASP A 55 41.17 5.87 2.69
N SER A 56 42.09 6.80 2.42
CA SER A 56 42.18 8.08 3.11
C SER A 56 40.94 8.96 2.92
N SER A 57 40.09 8.68 1.93
CA SER A 57 38.83 9.39 1.69
C SER A 57 37.64 8.81 2.47
N CYS A 58 37.81 7.68 3.16
CA CYS A 58 36.72 7.05 3.91
C CYS A 58 36.30 7.93 5.11
N PRO A 59 35.03 8.41 5.18
CA PRO A 59 34.56 9.24 6.29
C PRO A 59 34.54 8.49 7.64
N TYR A 60 34.60 7.15 7.60
CA TYR A 60 34.53 6.30 8.78
C TYR A 60 35.89 5.71 9.18
N HIS A 61 37.01 6.25 8.67
CA HIS A 61 38.36 5.74 8.94
C HIS A 61 38.61 5.53 10.44
N GLY A 62 38.29 6.51 11.28
CA GLY A 62 38.46 6.40 12.74
C GLY A 62 37.57 5.34 13.40
N LEU A 63 36.36 5.10 12.89
CA LEU A 63 35.50 4.01 13.36
C LEU A 63 36.06 2.65 12.95
N ALA A 64 36.60 2.54 11.74
CA ALA A 64 37.16 1.31 11.22
C ALA A 64 38.40 0.86 12.00
N GLU A 65 39.21 1.78 12.55
CA GLU A 65 40.38 1.44 13.37
C GLU A 65 40.02 0.75 14.70
N ASN A 66 38.88 1.08 15.31
CA ASN A 66 38.52 0.63 16.66
C ASN A 66 37.15 -0.09 16.72
N LEU A 67 37.09 -1.29 16.15
CA LEU A 67 35.86 -2.10 16.06
C LEU A 67 35.68 -3.05 17.25
N ASN A 68 35.34 -2.50 18.41
CA ASN A 68 35.11 -3.27 19.64
C ASN A 68 33.64 -3.63 19.91
N GLU A 69 32.70 -3.13 19.13
CA GLU A 69 31.26 -3.30 19.35
C GLU A 69 30.60 -4.02 18.17
N CYS A 70 29.58 -4.83 18.46
CA CYS A 70 28.95 -5.73 17.49
C CYS A 70 27.42 -5.76 17.64
N TRP A 71 26.71 -6.47 16.77
CA TRP A 71 25.27 -6.66 16.93
C TRP A 71 24.93 -7.73 18.00
N GLY A 72 25.86 -8.64 18.27
CA GLY A 72 25.74 -9.74 19.24
C GLY A 72 25.30 -11.07 18.61
N TYR A 73 24.95 -11.07 17.32
CA TYR A 73 24.61 -12.29 16.58
C TYR A 73 25.81 -12.91 15.86
N GLU A 74 26.94 -12.20 15.82
CA GLU A 74 28.20 -12.65 15.25
C GLU A 74 28.77 -13.84 16.04
N PRO A 75 29.45 -14.80 15.39
CA PRO A 75 29.96 -16.00 16.07
C PRO A 75 31.02 -15.68 17.14
N ASP A 76 31.81 -14.64 16.94
CA ASP A 76 32.89 -14.16 17.81
C ASP A 76 32.44 -13.03 18.76
N CYS A 77 31.20 -12.54 18.62
CA CYS A 77 30.67 -11.48 19.46
C CYS A 77 29.24 -11.76 19.93
N GLY A 78 29.09 -12.07 21.22
CA GLY A 78 27.80 -12.32 21.84
C GLY A 78 27.16 -11.08 22.48
N PHE A 79 25.91 -11.23 22.93
CA PHE A 79 25.10 -10.19 23.60
C PHE A 79 25.76 -9.49 24.80
N VAL A 80 26.68 -10.15 25.51
CA VAL A 80 27.18 -9.63 26.79
C VAL A 80 28.30 -8.61 26.56
N LYS A 81 28.21 -7.45 27.23
CA LYS A 81 29.19 -6.33 27.28
C LYS A 81 29.35 -5.48 26.02
N ARG A 82 29.34 -6.05 24.81
CA ARG A 82 29.75 -5.36 23.56
C ARG A 82 28.68 -5.22 22.50
N SER A 83 27.51 -5.83 22.68
CA SER A 83 26.45 -5.76 21.68
C SER A 83 25.68 -4.44 21.75
N TYR A 84 25.20 -3.96 20.61
CA TYR A 84 24.29 -2.80 20.47
C TYR A 84 23.24 -2.72 21.59
N SER A 85 22.58 -3.84 21.88
CA SER A 85 21.44 -3.91 22.78
C SER A 85 21.81 -3.97 24.27
N TRP A 86 23.08 -4.23 24.63
CA TRP A 86 23.44 -4.61 26.00
C TRP A 86 23.11 -3.53 27.05
N ASN A 87 23.44 -2.28 26.74
CA ASN A 87 23.18 -1.12 27.60
C ASN A 87 21.84 -0.42 27.26
N ARG A 88 21.21 -0.76 26.13
CA ARG A 88 19.94 -0.17 25.68
C ARG A 88 18.71 -0.89 26.27
N VAL A 89 18.82 -2.19 26.53
CA VAL A 89 17.70 -2.96 27.12
C VAL A 89 17.52 -2.59 28.59
N ASN A 90 16.56 -1.71 28.86
CA ASN A 90 16.16 -1.31 30.20
C ASN A 90 15.05 -2.23 30.73
N CYS A 91 15.31 -2.92 31.84
CA CYS A 91 14.32 -3.78 32.49
C CYS A 91 13.92 -3.17 33.84
N SER A 92 12.77 -2.49 33.90
CA SER A 92 12.31 -1.72 35.07
C SER A 92 11.74 -2.55 36.24
N LYS A 93 11.39 -3.83 36.02
CA LYS A 93 10.59 -4.63 36.98
C LYS A 93 11.38 -5.72 37.73
N LYS A 94 11.00 -5.94 39.00
CA LYS A 94 11.52 -6.98 39.92
C LYS A 94 11.53 -8.38 39.31
N PHE A 95 12.47 -9.21 39.74
CA PHE A 95 12.69 -10.57 39.24
C PHE A 95 11.44 -11.45 39.43
N THR A 96 11.11 -12.25 38.42
CA THR A 96 10.02 -13.23 38.48
C THR A 96 10.62 -14.64 38.52
N LYS A 97 9.83 -15.66 38.88
CA LYS A 97 10.27 -17.07 38.89
C LYS A 97 10.90 -17.50 37.56
N TRP A 98 10.34 -17.04 36.43
CA TRP A 98 10.83 -17.33 35.08
C TRP A 98 12.11 -16.57 34.71
N TYR A 99 12.33 -15.40 35.34
CA TYR A 99 13.48 -14.55 35.07
C TYR A 99 14.17 -14.10 36.37
N PRO A 100 14.96 -15.00 36.97
CA PRO A 100 15.57 -14.79 38.29
C PRO A 100 16.66 -13.71 38.27
N THR A 101 17.21 -13.36 37.11
CA THR A 101 18.30 -12.38 36.98
C THR A 101 18.03 -11.38 35.86
N LEU A 102 18.55 -10.15 36.03
CA LEU A 102 18.43 -9.08 35.03
C LEU A 102 19.08 -9.50 33.72
N LYS A 103 20.23 -10.18 33.81
CA LYS A 103 20.95 -10.75 32.67
C LYS A 103 20.08 -11.72 31.87
N LYS A 104 19.31 -12.60 32.53
CA LYS A 104 18.42 -13.56 31.84
C LYS A 104 17.22 -12.87 31.20
N LYS A 105 16.62 -11.86 31.86
CA LYS A 105 15.57 -11.01 31.26
C LYS A 105 16.06 -10.35 29.97
N ARG A 106 17.20 -9.66 30.06
CA ARG A 106 17.83 -8.97 28.94
C ARG A 106 18.16 -9.92 27.78
N MET A 107 18.72 -11.08 28.10
CA MET A 107 19.05 -12.09 27.09
C MET A 107 17.81 -12.64 26.37
N ASN A 108 16.72 -12.90 27.10
CA ASN A 108 15.49 -13.39 26.48
C ASN A 108 14.85 -12.33 25.59
N PHE A 109 14.73 -11.09 26.07
CA PHE A 109 14.30 -9.97 25.22
C PHE A 109 15.15 -9.88 23.96
N TRP A 110 16.47 -9.99 24.11
CA TRP A 110 17.37 -9.91 22.97
C TRP A 110 17.21 -11.09 21.98
N ASN A 111 16.97 -12.30 22.46
CA ASN A 111 16.72 -13.47 21.61
C ASN A 111 15.38 -13.38 20.85
N ASP A 112 14.34 -12.87 21.51
CA ASP A 112 12.96 -12.96 21.01
C ASP A 112 12.52 -11.72 20.24
N ALA A 113 13.01 -10.53 20.63
CA ALA A 113 12.51 -9.23 20.18
C ALA A 113 13.60 -8.30 19.62
N ASP A 114 14.84 -8.76 19.51
CA ASP A 114 15.99 -7.95 19.08
C ASP A 114 16.93 -8.76 18.18
N PHE A 115 18.16 -8.29 17.96
CA PHE A 115 19.17 -8.90 17.09
C PHE A 115 19.51 -10.39 17.38
N GLY A 116 19.18 -10.91 18.56
CA GLY A 116 19.30 -12.35 18.84
C GLY A 116 18.34 -13.21 18.01
N TYR A 117 17.23 -12.63 17.56
CA TYR A 117 16.32 -13.24 16.60
C TYR A 117 17.05 -13.63 15.30
N ILE A 118 17.89 -12.75 14.77
CA ILE A 118 18.71 -12.99 13.57
C ILE A 118 19.63 -14.20 13.78
N ARG A 119 20.26 -14.31 14.95
CA ARG A 119 21.16 -15.42 15.28
C ARG A 119 20.42 -16.76 15.24
N SER A 120 19.19 -16.81 15.73
CA SER A 120 18.38 -18.04 15.74
C SER A 120 18.10 -18.52 14.32
N ARG A 121 17.63 -17.63 13.43
CA ARG A 121 17.33 -17.95 12.03
C ARG A 121 18.58 -18.31 11.25
N LYS A 122 19.67 -17.56 11.41
CA LYS A 122 20.95 -17.84 10.74
C LYS A 122 21.49 -19.24 11.04
N ARG A 123 21.29 -19.77 12.26
CA ARG A 123 21.68 -21.14 12.63
C ARG A 123 20.86 -22.23 11.96
N THR A 124 19.67 -21.91 11.45
CA THR A 124 18.79 -22.86 10.76
C THR A 124 19.00 -22.90 9.25
N MET A 125 19.84 -22.01 8.71
CA MET A 125 20.13 -21.93 7.28
C MET A 125 20.71 -23.25 6.74
N LYS A 126 20.10 -23.77 5.67
CA LYS A 126 20.45 -25.04 5.03
C LYS A 126 20.36 -24.91 3.52
N TYR A 127 21.33 -25.49 2.81
CA TYR A 127 21.26 -25.60 1.35
C TYR A 127 20.15 -26.55 0.91
N ILE A 128 19.18 -26.06 0.16
CA ILE A 128 18.20 -26.89 -0.57
C ILE A 128 18.79 -27.33 -1.91
N CYS A 129 19.60 -26.48 -2.51
CA CYS A 129 20.25 -26.69 -3.81
C CYS A 129 21.71 -26.27 -3.65
N SER A 130 22.63 -27.24 -3.71
CA SER A 130 24.07 -27.00 -3.54
C SER A 130 24.75 -26.85 -4.89
N SER A 131 25.55 -25.80 -5.02
CA SER A 131 26.33 -25.54 -6.23
C SER A 131 27.54 -26.47 -6.32
N LYS A 132 27.87 -26.95 -7.52
CA LYS A 132 29.10 -27.72 -7.79
C LYS A 132 30.28 -26.82 -8.15
N VAL A 133 30.00 -25.70 -8.82
CA VAL A 133 30.96 -24.73 -9.35
C VAL A 133 30.34 -23.35 -9.16
N GLU A 134 31.11 -22.30 -8.90
CA GLU A 134 30.57 -20.97 -8.61
C GLU A 134 29.55 -20.42 -9.64
N SER A 135 29.66 -20.82 -10.91
CA SER A 135 28.70 -20.47 -11.98
C SER A 135 27.36 -21.20 -11.91
N ASP A 136 27.28 -22.31 -11.18
CA ASP A 136 26.06 -23.10 -10.99
C ASP A 136 25.13 -22.43 -9.96
N SER A 137 23.91 -22.97 -9.83
CA SER A 137 22.89 -22.42 -8.95
C SER A 137 23.06 -22.87 -7.51
N SER A 138 22.67 -22.01 -6.57
CA SER A 138 22.52 -22.36 -5.16
C SER A 138 21.22 -21.82 -4.59
N LEU A 139 20.59 -22.56 -3.67
CA LEU A 139 19.46 -22.10 -2.86
C LEU A 139 19.72 -22.51 -1.42
N GLU A 140 19.74 -21.53 -0.54
CA GLU A 140 19.89 -21.70 0.90
C GLU A 140 18.70 -21.05 1.60
N CYS A 141 18.08 -21.75 2.54
CA CYS A 141 16.89 -21.26 3.24
C CYS A 141 16.96 -21.58 4.73
N THR A 142 16.29 -20.77 5.54
CA THR A 142 16.00 -21.11 6.94
C THR A 142 15.03 -22.28 7.03
N ASP A 143 14.81 -22.77 8.26
CA ASP A 143 13.70 -23.67 8.50
C ASP A 143 12.37 -23.03 8.02
N PHE A 144 11.46 -23.90 7.56
CA PHE A 144 10.16 -23.53 6.98
C PHE A 144 10.16 -22.62 5.74
N ILE A 145 11.33 -22.26 5.17
CA ILE A 145 11.40 -21.38 3.98
C ILE A 145 10.82 -19.99 4.27
N GLU A 146 11.06 -19.50 5.48
CA GLU A 146 10.73 -18.13 5.92
C GLU A 146 11.66 -17.08 5.28
N TYR A 147 12.93 -17.42 5.15
CA TYR A 147 13.96 -16.63 4.46
C TYR A 147 14.75 -17.54 3.52
N CYS A 148 15.01 -17.07 2.31
CA CYS A 148 15.86 -17.76 1.36
C CYS A 148 16.80 -16.80 0.63
N TYR A 149 17.98 -17.29 0.32
CA TYR A 149 18.94 -16.64 -0.54
C TYR A 149 19.40 -17.61 -1.63
N ALA A 150 19.40 -17.14 -2.87
CA ALA A 150 19.74 -17.95 -4.01
C ALA A 150 20.65 -17.23 -5.00
N LYS A 151 21.47 -18.00 -5.69
CA LYS A 151 22.33 -17.53 -6.77
C LYS A 151 22.03 -18.30 -8.05
N ASN A 152 22.07 -17.59 -9.17
CA ASN A 152 21.90 -18.11 -10.51
C ASN A 152 20.63 -18.97 -10.67
N ILE A 153 19.46 -18.53 -10.19
CA ILE A 153 18.19 -19.28 -10.34
C ILE A 153 17.23 -18.59 -11.32
N PHE A 154 16.17 -19.28 -11.74
CA PHE A 154 15.11 -18.71 -12.56
C PHE A 154 13.71 -18.91 -11.96
N PHE A 155 12.81 -17.99 -12.29
CA PHE A 155 11.36 -18.10 -12.18
C PHE A 155 10.73 -17.91 -13.56
N HIS A 156 9.79 -18.77 -13.94
CA HIS A 156 9.11 -18.76 -15.22
C HIS A 156 7.62 -18.50 -15.01
N PHE A 157 7.19 -17.26 -15.17
CA PHE A 157 5.83 -16.82 -14.89
C PHE A 157 4.85 -17.14 -16.03
N LYS A 158 4.97 -18.34 -16.64
CA LYS A 158 4.12 -18.78 -17.76
C LYS A 158 2.71 -19.10 -17.31
N SER A 159 2.56 -19.72 -16.15
CA SER A 159 1.24 -20.11 -15.63
C SER A 159 0.46 -18.96 -14.98
N PHE A 160 1.09 -17.82 -14.74
CA PHE A 160 0.45 -16.68 -14.09
C PHE A 160 -0.50 -15.95 -15.06
N ASN A 161 -1.81 -15.98 -14.74
CA ASN A 161 -2.87 -15.32 -15.52
C ASN A 161 -3.58 -14.25 -14.66
N LEU A 162 -3.55 -12.99 -15.10
CA LEU A 162 -4.18 -11.87 -14.38
C LEU A 162 -5.71 -11.89 -14.37
N LEU A 163 -6.33 -12.51 -15.37
CA LEU A 163 -7.78 -12.46 -15.54
C LEU A 163 -8.52 -13.47 -14.66
N SER A 164 -7.80 -14.38 -14.00
CA SER A 164 -8.42 -15.51 -13.30
C SER A 164 -8.89 -15.19 -11.87
N SER A 165 -8.37 -14.15 -11.22
CA SER A 165 -8.78 -13.77 -9.86
C SER A 165 -8.37 -12.34 -9.51
N ASN A 166 -9.10 -11.73 -8.57
CA ASN A 166 -8.75 -10.46 -7.92
C ASN A 166 -7.89 -10.64 -6.66
N ASP A 167 -7.54 -11.89 -6.28
CA ASP A 167 -6.79 -12.17 -5.06
C ASP A 167 -5.35 -11.62 -5.15
N ARG A 168 -4.90 -10.96 -4.09
CA ARG A 168 -3.54 -10.40 -3.96
C ARG A 168 -2.45 -11.45 -3.71
N TYR A 169 -2.81 -12.62 -3.15
CA TYR A 169 -1.87 -13.63 -2.68
C TYR A 169 -2.27 -15.03 -3.14
N ARG A 170 -2.03 -15.32 -4.41
CA ARG A 170 -2.34 -16.62 -4.99
C ARG A 170 -1.19 -17.62 -4.86
N SER A 171 -1.54 -18.89 -4.65
CA SER A 171 -0.59 -20.01 -4.55
C SER A 171 -0.33 -20.72 -5.89
N ASP A 172 -1.02 -20.33 -6.97
CA ASP A 172 -0.95 -20.94 -8.30
C ASP A 172 -0.08 -20.17 -9.31
N VAL A 173 0.69 -19.17 -8.84
CA VAL A 173 1.57 -18.32 -9.67
C VAL A 173 2.68 -19.12 -10.33
N ILE A 174 3.23 -20.12 -9.62
CA ILE A 174 4.33 -20.97 -10.06
C ILE A 174 3.91 -22.43 -9.98
N LYS A 175 4.15 -23.19 -11.06
CA LYS A 175 3.91 -24.63 -11.16
C LYS A 175 5.22 -25.42 -11.25
N LYS A 176 5.10 -26.75 -11.22
CA LYS A 176 6.24 -27.67 -11.30
C LYS A 176 7.12 -27.38 -12.51
N GLY A 177 8.42 -27.16 -12.28
CA GLY A 177 9.39 -26.86 -13.34
C GLY A 177 9.48 -25.38 -13.74
N GLU A 178 8.63 -24.52 -13.16
CA GLU A 178 8.66 -23.08 -13.41
C GLU A 178 9.61 -22.32 -12.47
N VAL A 179 10.24 -23.00 -11.51
CA VAL A 179 11.32 -22.43 -10.71
C VAL A 179 12.45 -23.45 -10.61
N GLY A 180 13.70 -23.00 -10.71
CA GLY A 180 14.82 -23.93 -10.72
C GLY A 180 16.18 -23.31 -11.02
N GLY A 181 17.15 -24.20 -11.23
CA GLY A 181 18.54 -23.86 -11.54
C GLY A 181 19.37 -25.11 -11.80
N LYS A 182 20.67 -24.96 -12.04
CA LYS A 182 21.61 -26.07 -12.24
C LYS A 182 22.34 -26.37 -10.94
N CYS A 183 21.98 -27.43 -10.23
CA CYS A 183 22.59 -27.75 -8.93
C CYS A 183 22.34 -29.18 -8.44
N LYS A 184 22.92 -29.55 -7.29
CA LYS A 184 22.52 -30.75 -6.56
C LYS A 184 21.32 -30.44 -5.65
N LEU A 185 20.13 -30.84 -6.08
CA LEU A 185 18.89 -30.66 -5.32
C LEU A 185 18.73 -31.69 -4.20
N HIS A 186 18.51 -31.22 -2.98
CA HIS A 186 18.20 -32.05 -1.81
C HIS A 186 16.68 -32.20 -1.68
N ALA A 187 16.06 -32.99 -2.56
CA ALA A 187 14.60 -33.10 -2.68
C ALA A 187 13.88 -33.48 -1.38
N GLY A 188 14.44 -34.42 -0.59
CA GLY A 188 13.87 -34.79 0.71
C GLY A 188 13.84 -33.63 1.71
N ARG A 189 14.85 -32.75 1.67
CA ARG A 189 14.90 -31.53 2.50
C ARG A 189 13.89 -30.49 2.02
N LEU A 190 13.79 -30.28 0.70
CA LEU A 190 12.77 -29.39 0.13
C LEU A 190 11.35 -29.85 0.53
N HIS A 191 11.08 -31.14 0.38
CA HIS A 191 9.79 -31.71 0.76
C HIS A 191 9.52 -31.52 2.26
N ALA A 192 10.48 -31.86 3.13
CA ALA A 192 10.32 -31.67 4.58
C ALA A 192 10.03 -30.22 4.99
N LEU A 193 10.65 -29.25 4.31
CA LEU A 193 10.44 -27.82 4.58
C LEU A 193 9.10 -27.30 4.04
N THR A 194 8.54 -27.93 3.00
CA THR A 194 7.31 -27.50 2.30
C THR A 194 6.08 -28.36 2.62
N ASN A 195 6.21 -29.42 3.40
CA ASN A 195 5.13 -30.39 3.67
C ASN A 195 3.97 -29.84 4.53
N ARG A 196 4.07 -28.61 5.06
CA ARG A 196 2.97 -27.98 5.81
C ARG A 196 2.12 -27.13 4.88
N THR A 197 0.81 -27.27 5.02
CA THR A 197 -0.21 -26.67 4.15
C THR A 197 -0.27 -25.15 4.28
N ALA A 198 -0.14 -24.47 3.14
CA ALA A 198 -0.86 -23.26 2.73
C ALA A 198 -1.00 -22.14 3.77
N LEU A 199 0.11 -21.52 4.15
CA LEU A 199 0.09 -20.29 4.93
C LEU A 199 0.89 -19.20 4.20
N ILE A 200 0.38 -17.96 4.24
CA ILE A 200 0.96 -16.73 3.63
C ILE A 200 2.33 -16.39 4.28
N ASP A 201 2.75 -17.16 5.28
CA ASP A 201 3.97 -17.00 6.07
C ASP A 201 5.25 -17.50 5.38
N ARG A 202 5.17 -18.10 4.17
CA ARG A 202 6.30 -18.79 3.51
C ARG A 202 6.40 -18.57 2.00
N TYR A 203 7.57 -18.92 1.44
CA TYR A 203 7.83 -19.02 0.00
C TYR A 203 7.51 -20.42 -0.55
N GLU A 204 6.25 -20.86 -0.43
CA GLU A 204 5.80 -22.19 -0.82
C GLU A 204 6.00 -22.51 -2.31
N GLU A 205 6.12 -21.50 -3.18
CA GLU A 205 6.36 -21.65 -4.61
C GLU A 205 7.66 -22.41 -4.89
N LEU A 206 8.62 -22.36 -3.96
CA LEU A 206 9.86 -23.12 -4.02
C LEU A 206 9.63 -24.64 -3.89
N ARG A 207 8.45 -25.12 -3.47
CA ARG A 207 8.11 -26.56 -3.55
C ARG A 207 8.20 -27.11 -4.98
N HIS A 208 8.10 -26.22 -5.96
CA HIS A 208 8.19 -26.55 -7.38
C HIS A 208 9.62 -26.43 -7.94
N PHE A 209 10.63 -26.22 -7.08
CA PHE A 209 12.03 -26.08 -7.48
C PHE A 209 12.57 -27.34 -8.14
N THR A 210 13.15 -27.17 -9.32
CA THR A 210 13.72 -28.25 -10.12
C THR A 210 15.19 -27.99 -10.44
N SER A 211 16.00 -29.05 -10.45
CA SER A 211 17.36 -28.97 -10.97
C SER A 211 17.38 -29.34 -12.45
N LEU A 212 18.01 -28.50 -13.26
CA LEU A 212 18.14 -28.67 -14.71
C LEU A 212 19.62 -28.58 -15.08
N ASP A 213 20.25 -29.71 -15.46
CA ASP A 213 21.66 -29.75 -15.85
C ASP A 213 21.96 -28.91 -17.10
N SER A 214 20.96 -28.70 -17.97
CA SER A 214 21.07 -27.88 -19.17
C SER A 214 21.00 -26.37 -18.91
N PHE A 215 20.55 -25.95 -17.72
CA PHE A 215 20.34 -24.53 -17.44
C PHE A 215 21.64 -23.76 -17.40
N LYS A 216 21.66 -22.61 -18.08
CA LYS A 216 22.76 -21.65 -18.09
C LYS A 216 22.20 -20.24 -17.94
N MET A 217 22.98 -19.36 -17.31
CA MET A 217 22.62 -17.96 -17.11
C MET A 217 22.91 -17.14 -18.38
N ASP A 218 22.11 -17.34 -19.41
CA ASP A 218 22.26 -16.71 -20.72
C ASP A 218 20.91 -16.34 -21.36
N LYS A 219 20.95 -15.55 -22.44
CA LYS A 219 19.75 -15.11 -23.17
C LYS A 219 19.01 -16.24 -23.90
N ALA A 220 19.61 -17.42 -24.06
CA ALA A 220 18.93 -18.56 -24.66
C ALA A 220 17.98 -19.23 -23.66
N HIS A 221 18.28 -19.14 -22.37
CA HIS A 221 17.49 -19.75 -21.30
C HIS A 221 16.63 -18.77 -20.50
N CYS A 222 16.86 -17.46 -20.65
CA CYS A 222 16.28 -16.39 -19.85
C CYS A 222 15.78 -15.25 -20.75
N ASP A 223 14.51 -14.86 -20.62
CA ASP A 223 13.96 -13.68 -21.30
C ASP A 223 14.44 -12.38 -20.65
N ILE A 224 14.62 -12.40 -19.32
CA ILE A 224 15.13 -11.30 -18.52
C ILE A 224 16.22 -11.85 -17.60
N ILE A 225 17.37 -11.19 -17.56
CA ILE A 225 18.44 -11.47 -16.59
C ILE A 225 18.58 -10.25 -15.70
N LEU A 226 18.34 -10.42 -14.40
CA LEU A 226 18.54 -9.40 -13.38
C LEU A 226 19.95 -9.56 -12.81
N GLU A 227 20.85 -8.70 -13.28
CA GLU A 227 22.27 -8.68 -12.88
C GLU A 227 22.46 -8.10 -11.47
N LYS A 228 21.61 -7.14 -11.06
CA LYS A 228 21.65 -6.57 -9.70
C LYS A 228 21.00 -7.52 -8.68
N PRO A 229 21.46 -7.53 -7.41
CA PRO A 229 20.80 -8.27 -6.35
C PRO A 229 19.33 -7.89 -6.28
N THR A 230 18.46 -8.89 -6.20
CA THR A 230 17.02 -8.68 -6.27
C THR A 230 16.33 -9.23 -5.02
N ILE A 231 15.41 -8.45 -4.45
CA ILE A 231 14.55 -8.87 -3.35
C ILE A 231 13.19 -9.21 -3.92
N VAL A 232 12.67 -10.39 -3.60
CA VAL A 232 11.31 -10.82 -3.98
C VAL A 232 10.46 -10.89 -2.71
N ILE A 233 9.62 -9.88 -2.48
CA ILE A 233 8.87 -9.74 -1.23
C ILE A 233 7.37 -10.01 -1.42
N LYS A 234 6.79 -10.81 -0.52
CA LYS A 234 5.34 -10.91 -0.35
C LYS A 234 4.94 -9.96 0.78
N LEU A 235 4.06 -9.01 0.49
CA LEU A 235 3.61 -8.01 1.47
C LEU A 235 2.48 -8.54 2.33
N ASP A 236 2.32 -8.02 3.55
CA ASP A 236 1.14 -8.27 4.37
C ASP A 236 -0.11 -7.64 3.76
N ALA A 237 -0.08 -6.31 3.59
CA ALA A 237 -1.13 -5.54 2.93
C ALA A 237 -0.62 -4.15 2.54
N GLY A 238 -0.76 -3.78 1.26
CA GLY A 238 -0.36 -2.46 0.76
C GLY A 238 -1.38 -1.34 0.98
N ILE A 239 -2.30 -1.46 1.93
CA ILE A 239 -3.39 -0.47 2.14
C ILE A 239 -3.23 0.35 3.43
N SER A 240 -2.36 -0.07 4.36
CA SER A 240 -2.14 0.69 5.59
C SER A 240 -0.66 0.73 5.98
N MET A 241 -0.26 1.84 6.58
CA MET A 241 1.12 2.06 7.01
C MET A 241 1.57 1.03 8.05
N TYR A 242 0.66 0.55 8.90
CA TYR A 242 0.95 -0.47 9.92
C TYR A 242 1.45 -1.79 9.31
N HIS A 243 0.76 -2.29 8.28
CA HIS A 243 1.17 -3.51 7.58
C HIS A 243 2.52 -3.32 6.88
N HIS A 244 2.75 -2.15 6.27
CA HIS A 244 4.08 -1.81 5.72
C HIS A 244 5.19 -1.75 6.77
N PHE A 245 4.91 -1.24 7.97
CA PHE A 245 5.89 -1.28 9.07
C PHE A 245 6.29 -2.72 9.40
N CYS A 246 5.34 -3.66 9.38
CA CYS A 246 5.62 -5.08 9.55
C CYS A 246 6.58 -5.58 8.45
N ASP A 247 6.28 -5.26 7.20
CA ASP A 247 7.09 -5.65 6.04
C ASP A 247 8.51 -5.04 6.12
N PHE A 248 8.64 -3.76 6.49
CA PHE A 248 9.91 -3.04 6.57
C PHE A 248 10.80 -3.52 7.71
N ILE A 249 10.24 -3.82 8.88
CA ILE A 249 10.99 -4.36 10.01
C ILE A 249 11.54 -5.75 9.65
N ASN A 250 10.72 -6.60 9.03
CA ASN A 250 11.17 -7.93 8.61
C ASN A 250 12.15 -7.87 7.43
N LEU A 251 11.99 -6.92 6.50
CA LEU A 251 12.95 -6.67 5.43
C LEU A 251 14.30 -6.20 5.97
N TYR A 252 14.30 -5.28 6.93
CA TYR A 252 15.53 -4.84 7.61
C TYR A 252 16.22 -6.00 8.35
N ALA A 253 15.45 -6.80 9.10
CA ALA A 253 15.95 -8.04 9.71
C ALA A 253 16.54 -9.01 8.66
N SER A 254 15.95 -9.08 7.46
CA SER A 254 16.45 -9.91 6.36
C SER A 254 17.74 -9.38 5.74
N GLN A 255 17.93 -8.06 5.68
CA GLN A 255 19.21 -7.45 5.32
C GLN A 255 20.31 -7.83 6.33
N HIS A 256 19.95 -7.99 7.61
CA HIS A 256 20.85 -8.58 8.60
C HIS A 256 21.12 -10.07 8.36
N LEU A 257 20.22 -10.86 7.78
CA LEU A 257 20.58 -12.24 7.40
C LEU A 257 21.54 -12.24 6.19
N ASN A 258 21.24 -11.43 5.17
CA ASN A 258 22.03 -11.31 3.94
C ASN A 258 23.44 -10.73 4.19
N GLY A 259 23.55 -9.69 5.03
CA GLY A 259 24.79 -8.99 5.30
C GLY A 259 25.11 -7.83 4.35
N SER A 260 24.09 -7.31 3.66
CA SER A 260 24.17 -6.12 2.83
C SER A 260 22.98 -5.21 3.09
N PHE A 261 23.25 -3.91 3.13
CA PHE A 261 22.26 -2.82 3.21
C PHE A 261 22.29 -1.94 1.95
N ASP A 262 22.92 -2.44 0.86
CA ASP A 262 23.01 -1.70 -0.39
C ASP A 262 21.61 -1.36 -0.92
N GLN A 263 21.48 -0.13 -1.43
CA GLN A 263 20.25 0.35 -2.06
C GLN A 263 20.27 0.17 -3.59
N ASP A 264 21.41 -0.19 -4.20
CA ASP A 264 21.45 -0.55 -5.62
C ASP A 264 20.96 -1.98 -5.88
N ILE A 265 19.79 -2.27 -5.31
CA ILE A 265 19.11 -3.56 -5.42
C ILE A 265 17.80 -3.39 -6.14
N ASN A 266 17.31 -4.45 -6.77
CA ASN A 266 15.97 -4.50 -7.32
C ASN A 266 15.00 -5.00 -6.25
N ILE A 267 13.76 -4.52 -6.24
CA ILE A 267 12.68 -5.09 -5.42
C ILE A 267 11.52 -5.46 -6.34
N ILE A 268 11.12 -6.73 -6.29
CA ILE A 268 9.93 -7.27 -6.95
C ILE A 268 8.86 -7.52 -5.89
N ILE A 269 7.74 -6.80 -5.99
CA ILE A 269 6.56 -7.01 -5.16
C ILE A 269 5.74 -8.18 -5.71
N TRP A 270 5.57 -9.21 -4.90
CA TRP A 270 4.76 -10.39 -5.19
C TRP A 270 3.27 -10.10 -4.91
N ASP A 271 2.67 -9.21 -5.69
CA ASP A 271 1.22 -8.92 -5.67
C ASP A 271 0.57 -9.54 -6.93
N THR A 272 -0.43 -10.39 -6.71
CA THR A 272 -1.14 -11.10 -7.78
C THR A 272 -2.45 -10.45 -8.21
N HIS A 273 -2.80 -9.29 -7.64
CA HIS A 273 -4.01 -8.56 -8.01
C HIS A 273 -3.98 -8.13 -9.47
N ARG A 274 -5.10 -8.24 -10.19
CA ARG A 274 -5.23 -7.83 -11.60
C ARG A 274 -4.78 -6.41 -11.98
N TYR A 275 -4.63 -5.49 -11.03
CA TYR A 275 -4.19 -4.11 -11.29
C TYR A 275 -2.73 -3.88 -10.87
N GLY A 276 -2.08 -4.91 -10.32
CA GLY A 276 -0.70 -4.86 -9.84
C GLY A 276 -0.55 -4.12 -8.52
N TYR A 277 0.69 -4.06 -8.05
CA TYR A 277 1.04 -3.33 -6.85
C TYR A 277 0.90 -1.82 -7.07
N THR A 278 0.07 -1.21 -6.24
CA THR A 278 -0.20 0.22 -6.18
C THR A 278 -0.58 0.55 -4.74
N ASP A 279 0.05 1.56 -4.16
CA ASP A 279 0.01 1.79 -2.72
C ASP A 279 0.28 3.27 -2.42
N LEU A 280 -0.37 3.79 -1.38
CA LEU A 280 -0.20 5.16 -0.89
C LEU A 280 1.20 5.41 -0.30
N PHE A 281 1.89 4.34 0.13
CA PHE A 281 3.20 4.41 0.76
C PHE A 281 4.35 4.04 -0.18
N GLU A 282 4.17 4.03 -1.52
CA GLU A 282 5.23 3.70 -2.50
C GLU A 282 6.55 4.47 -2.23
N GLY A 283 6.44 5.73 -1.77
CA GLY A 283 7.58 6.59 -1.46
C GLY A 283 8.50 6.06 -0.35
N THR A 284 7.99 5.25 0.58
CA THR A 284 8.74 4.71 1.73
C THR A 284 9.77 3.66 1.31
N TRP A 285 9.56 2.96 0.19
CA TRP A 285 10.51 1.97 -0.36
C TRP A 285 11.87 2.55 -0.74
N LYS A 286 11.97 3.87 -0.90
CA LYS A 286 13.25 4.56 -1.14
C LYS A 286 14.25 4.37 0.00
N ALA A 287 13.80 3.95 1.19
CA ALA A 287 14.69 3.55 2.27
C ALA A 287 15.53 2.31 1.92
N PHE A 288 14.99 1.41 1.07
CA PHE A 288 15.60 0.11 0.76
C PHE A 288 16.17 0.02 -0.65
N THR A 289 15.66 0.80 -1.60
CA THR A 289 16.08 0.73 -3.01
C THR A 289 16.13 2.10 -3.69
N ARG A 290 17.18 2.33 -4.48
CA ARG A 290 17.28 3.43 -5.46
C ARG A 290 16.66 3.07 -6.81
N ASN A 291 16.48 1.78 -7.08
CA ASN A 291 15.89 1.28 -8.31
C ASN A 291 14.35 1.32 -8.25
N ARG A 292 13.74 1.38 -9.43
CA ARG A 292 12.29 1.31 -9.59
C ARG A 292 11.75 -0.01 -9.02
N LEU A 293 10.67 0.08 -8.24
CA LEU A 293 9.89 -1.10 -7.83
C LEU A 293 9.35 -1.83 -9.05
N MET A 294 9.56 -3.14 -9.06
CA MET A 294 8.97 -4.07 -10.00
C MET A 294 7.81 -4.80 -9.32
N SER A 295 6.86 -5.29 -10.12
CA SER A 295 5.78 -6.16 -9.68
C SER A 295 5.71 -7.40 -10.55
N LEU A 296 4.93 -8.41 -10.16
CA LEU A 296 4.70 -9.58 -11.00
C LEU A 296 4.16 -9.22 -12.39
N HIS A 297 3.48 -8.07 -12.52
CA HIS A 297 3.01 -7.55 -13.81
C HIS A 297 4.15 -7.30 -14.80
N ASP A 298 5.32 -6.86 -14.34
CA ASP A 298 6.43 -6.54 -15.22
C ASP A 298 7.05 -7.79 -15.90
N VAL A 299 6.78 -8.97 -15.32
CA VAL A 299 7.44 -10.25 -15.63
C VAL A 299 6.50 -11.36 -16.10
N ILE A 300 5.20 -11.08 -16.28
CA ILE A 300 4.20 -12.06 -16.73
C ILE A 300 4.60 -12.72 -18.04
N GLY A 301 4.44 -14.05 -18.08
CA GLY A 301 4.71 -14.88 -19.25
C GLY A 301 6.19 -15.03 -19.58
N LYS A 302 7.09 -14.43 -18.80
CA LYS A 302 8.53 -14.44 -19.04
C LYS A 302 9.26 -15.35 -18.09
N LYS A 303 10.39 -15.87 -18.55
CA LYS A 303 11.39 -16.54 -17.73
C LYS A 303 12.43 -15.53 -17.26
N VAL A 304 12.35 -15.19 -15.99
CA VAL A 304 13.24 -14.24 -15.31
C VAL A 304 14.32 -15.02 -14.57
N CYS A 305 15.57 -14.67 -14.82
CA CYS A 305 16.71 -15.25 -14.16
C CYS A 305 17.41 -14.22 -13.28
N PHE A 306 17.88 -14.69 -12.12
CA PHE A 306 18.44 -13.87 -11.07
C PHE A 306 19.88 -14.29 -10.83
N ARG A 307 20.83 -13.34 -10.90
CA ARG A 307 22.18 -13.57 -10.41
C ARG A 307 22.19 -13.81 -8.92
N GLU A 308 21.50 -12.95 -8.20
CA GLU A 308 21.28 -13.04 -6.77
C GLU A 308 19.84 -12.66 -6.46
N VAL A 309 19.17 -13.49 -5.67
CA VAL A 309 17.82 -13.21 -5.19
C VAL A 309 17.66 -13.55 -3.73
N MET A 310 17.09 -12.61 -2.99
CA MET A 310 16.72 -12.76 -1.59
C MET A 310 15.20 -12.75 -1.46
N MET A 311 14.70 -13.70 -0.69
CA MET A 311 13.31 -13.82 -0.29
C MET A 311 13.28 -13.52 1.22
N PRO A 312 12.93 -12.28 1.63
CA PRO A 312 13.01 -11.83 3.02
C PRO A 312 12.01 -12.53 3.92
N LEU A 313 12.29 -12.49 5.22
CA LEU A 313 11.34 -12.79 6.28
C LEU A 313 10.00 -12.07 6.02
N LEU A 314 8.91 -12.79 6.18
CA LEU A 314 7.56 -12.31 5.89
C LEU A 314 6.90 -11.73 7.15
N ALA A 315 6.04 -10.73 6.99
CA ALA A 315 5.35 -10.12 8.13
C ALA A 315 4.52 -11.15 8.92
N ARG A 316 3.69 -11.95 8.23
CA ARG A 316 2.77 -12.93 8.85
C ARG A 316 3.42 -14.25 9.30
N MET A 317 4.72 -14.25 9.60
CA MET A 317 5.39 -15.45 10.12
C MET A 317 4.86 -15.85 11.49
N PHE A 318 4.64 -17.15 11.69
CA PHE A 318 4.42 -17.72 13.02
C PHE A 318 5.67 -17.47 13.88
N PHE A 319 5.51 -16.84 15.05
CA PHE A 319 6.63 -16.31 15.85
C PHE A 319 7.56 -15.33 15.09
N GLY A 320 7.02 -14.61 14.09
CA GLY A 320 7.68 -13.51 13.41
C GLY A 320 7.94 -12.32 14.32
N LEU A 321 9.02 -11.58 14.06
CA LEU A 321 9.56 -10.56 14.97
C LEU A 321 8.52 -9.51 15.37
N TYR A 322 7.82 -8.89 14.41
CA TYR A 322 6.91 -7.77 14.71
C TYR A 322 5.62 -8.20 15.39
N PHE A 323 4.87 -9.16 14.82
CA PHE A 323 3.60 -9.61 15.40
C PHE A 323 3.77 -10.25 16.79
N ASN A 324 4.93 -10.81 17.09
CA ASN A 324 5.17 -11.54 18.34
C ASN A 324 6.08 -10.78 19.31
N MET A 325 6.42 -9.52 19.04
CA MET A 325 7.15 -8.67 19.97
C MET A 325 6.37 -8.61 21.29
N PRO A 326 6.85 -9.22 22.39
CA PRO A 326 6.11 -9.32 23.65
C PRO A 326 6.21 -8.02 24.45
N LEU A 327 6.13 -6.86 23.78
CA LEU A 327 6.24 -5.54 24.39
C LEU A 327 5.20 -5.37 25.50
N ILE A 328 4.02 -5.98 25.33
CA ILE A 328 2.90 -5.86 26.27
C ILE A 328 2.79 -7.09 27.20
N LEU A 329 2.96 -8.31 26.68
CA LEU A 329 2.63 -9.54 27.42
C LEU A 329 3.47 -9.76 28.69
N ALA A 330 4.79 -9.55 28.61
CA ALA A 330 5.69 -9.74 29.74
C ALA A 330 5.40 -8.73 30.87
N ARG A 331 4.92 -7.53 30.51
CA ARG A 331 4.56 -6.47 31.46
C ARG A 331 3.27 -6.82 32.20
N LEU A 332 2.26 -7.30 31.47
CA LEU A 332 0.96 -7.71 32.02
C LEU A 332 1.12 -8.92 32.96
N LYS A 333 1.83 -9.97 32.54
CA LYS A 333 2.08 -11.18 33.37
C LYS A 333 2.83 -10.90 34.68
N ALA A 334 3.47 -9.74 34.80
CA ALA A 334 4.21 -9.34 35.99
C ALA A 334 3.37 -8.55 37.01
N VAL A 335 2.12 -8.20 36.69
CA VAL A 335 1.15 -7.58 37.60
C VAL A 335 0.37 -8.73 38.25
N LYS A 336 0.33 -8.80 39.58
CA LYS A 336 -0.24 -9.96 40.29
C LYS A 336 -1.76 -10.03 40.16
N GLU A 337 -2.36 -8.87 39.90
CA GLU A 337 -3.78 -8.63 39.76
C GLU A 337 -4.32 -9.13 38.41
N PHE A 338 -3.46 -9.33 37.41
CA PHE A 338 -3.87 -9.83 36.09
C PHE A 338 -3.49 -11.30 35.90
N GLN A 339 -4.49 -12.12 35.59
CA GLN A 339 -4.30 -13.44 35.01
C GLN A 339 -4.26 -13.29 33.48
N VAL A 340 -3.06 -13.40 32.90
CA VAL A 340 -2.86 -13.12 31.47
C VAL A 340 -2.75 -14.43 30.68
N THR A 341 -3.74 -14.66 29.83
CA THR A 341 -3.79 -15.77 28.89
C THR A 341 -3.51 -15.22 27.49
N VAL A 342 -2.61 -15.86 26.73
CA VAL A 342 -2.47 -15.58 25.28
C VAL A 342 -3.46 -16.50 24.60
N ALA A 343 -4.44 -15.92 23.92
CA ALA A 343 -5.46 -16.68 23.20
C ALA A 343 -5.08 -16.73 21.71
N GLU A 344 -4.64 -17.89 21.24
CA GLU A 344 -4.32 -18.16 19.83
C GLU A 344 -5.44 -19.02 19.23
N TYR A 345 -6.46 -18.38 18.65
CA TYR A 345 -7.63 -19.06 18.04
C TYR A 345 -7.30 -19.57 16.64
N GLU A 346 -6.35 -20.49 16.56
CA GLU A 346 -5.92 -21.15 15.32
C GLU A 346 -6.82 -22.35 14.96
N TYR A 347 -6.58 -22.91 13.77
CA TYR A 347 -7.18 -24.17 13.33
C TYR A 347 -6.82 -25.32 14.29
N GLY A 348 -7.79 -25.76 15.08
CA GLY A 348 -7.65 -26.91 15.99
C GLY A 348 -8.18 -26.66 17.39
N VAL A 349 -8.32 -25.39 17.81
CA VAL A 349 -9.00 -25.05 19.06
C VAL A 349 -10.51 -25.20 18.84
N PRO A 350 -11.20 -26.15 19.50
CA PRO A 350 -12.65 -26.30 19.36
C PRO A 350 -13.35 -24.99 19.68
N LEU A 351 -14.40 -24.65 18.92
CA LEU A 351 -15.14 -23.41 19.08
C LEU A 351 -15.63 -23.20 20.54
N LEU A 352 -16.01 -24.28 21.22
CA LEU A 352 -16.41 -24.24 22.64
C LEU A 352 -15.27 -23.83 23.58
N GLU A 353 -14.02 -24.20 23.28
CA GLU A 353 -12.86 -23.77 24.06
C GLU A 353 -12.52 -22.29 23.80
N GLN A 354 -12.70 -21.82 22.56
CA GLN A 354 -12.60 -20.40 22.22
C GLN A 354 -13.66 -19.59 22.99
N TYR A 355 -14.91 -20.08 23.04
CA TYR A 355 -15.98 -19.51 23.84
C TYR A 355 -15.63 -19.45 25.32
N HIS A 356 -15.18 -20.57 25.91
CA HIS A 356 -14.82 -20.59 27.32
C HIS A 356 -13.66 -19.66 27.66
N THR A 357 -12.65 -19.55 26.79
CA THR A 357 -11.53 -18.63 27.02
C THR A 357 -12.00 -17.18 26.94
N THR A 358 -12.81 -16.86 25.93
CA THR A 358 -13.30 -15.49 25.70
C THR A 358 -14.27 -15.05 26.79
N HIS A 359 -15.26 -15.89 27.12
CA HIS A 359 -16.30 -15.58 28.09
C HIS A 359 -15.76 -15.41 29.53
N ASN A 360 -14.63 -16.05 29.84
CA ASN A 360 -13.97 -15.91 31.14
C ASN A 360 -12.83 -14.86 31.13
N SER A 361 -12.84 -13.93 30.17
CA SER A 361 -11.85 -12.86 30.07
C SER A 361 -12.45 -11.49 30.41
N ASP A 362 -11.92 -10.83 31.45
CA ASP A 362 -12.31 -9.46 31.82
C ASP A 362 -11.69 -8.39 30.90
N ILE A 363 -10.54 -8.69 30.31
CA ILE A 363 -9.81 -7.77 29.43
C ILE A 363 -9.35 -8.53 28.19
N PHE A 364 -9.72 -8.03 27.01
CA PHE A 364 -9.35 -8.60 25.71
C PHE A 364 -8.45 -7.61 24.95
N MET A 365 -7.21 -7.98 24.63
CA MET A 365 -6.20 -7.05 24.08
C MET A 365 -5.58 -7.56 22.78
N GLY A 366 -5.26 -6.64 21.85
CA GLY A 366 -4.43 -6.93 20.67
C GLY A 366 -5.14 -7.70 19.56
N VAL A 367 -6.47 -7.53 19.46
CA VAL A 367 -7.32 -8.24 18.52
C VAL A 367 -7.37 -7.45 17.21
N HIS A 368 -6.99 -8.06 16.10
CA HIS A 368 -7.04 -7.41 14.78
C HIS A 368 -8.07 -8.12 13.87
N GLY A 369 -8.78 -7.33 13.07
CA GLY A 369 -9.63 -7.82 11.98
C GLY A 369 -10.74 -8.77 12.45
N SER A 370 -10.79 -9.97 11.86
CA SER A 370 -11.84 -10.96 12.11
C SER A 370 -11.89 -11.45 13.57
N GLY A 371 -10.80 -11.30 14.33
CA GLY A 371 -10.78 -11.65 15.75
C GLY A 371 -11.79 -10.86 16.58
N LEU A 372 -12.18 -9.65 16.14
CA LEU A 372 -13.17 -8.80 16.83
C LEU A 372 -14.54 -9.48 16.95
N THR A 373 -14.84 -10.48 16.11
CA THR A 373 -16.05 -11.31 16.27
C THR A 373 -16.11 -12.02 17.62
N HIS A 374 -14.98 -12.24 18.30
CA HIS A 374 -14.99 -12.83 19.65
C HIS A 374 -15.55 -11.86 20.70
N MET A 375 -15.67 -10.56 20.41
CA MET A 375 -16.29 -9.61 21.32
C MET A 375 -17.74 -9.98 21.66
N PHE A 376 -18.45 -10.68 20.77
CA PHE A 376 -19.80 -11.19 21.03
C PHE A 376 -19.88 -12.17 22.21
N PHE A 377 -18.76 -12.77 22.61
CA PHE A 377 -18.72 -13.79 23.66
C PHE A 377 -18.09 -13.28 24.96
N LEU A 378 -17.61 -12.03 24.97
CA LEU A 378 -17.12 -11.39 26.18
C LEU A 378 -18.28 -11.11 27.14
N PRO A 379 -18.05 -11.16 28.46
CA PRO A 379 -19.04 -10.70 29.42
C PRO A 379 -19.27 -9.20 29.30
N ASP A 380 -20.46 -8.72 29.68
CA ASP A 380 -20.88 -7.31 29.51
C ASP A 380 -19.93 -6.28 30.15
N TRP A 381 -19.19 -6.68 31.19
CA TRP A 381 -18.22 -5.82 31.89
C TRP A 381 -16.80 -5.86 31.31
N ALA A 382 -16.55 -6.67 30.27
CA ALA A 382 -15.21 -6.82 29.72
C ALA A 382 -14.74 -5.54 29.00
N ALA A 383 -13.45 -5.26 29.11
CA ALA A 383 -12.79 -4.17 28.39
C ALA A 383 -12.00 -4.68 27.19
N VAL A 384 -12.13 -4.04 26.04
CA VAL A 384 -11.37 -4.38 24.82
C VAL A 384 -10.34 -3.29 24.50
N PHE A 385 -9.10 -3.70 24.28
CA PHE A 385 -8.01 -2.82 23.86
C PHE A 385 -7.47 -3.25 22.50
N GLU A 386 -7.77 -2.50 21.46
CA GLU A 386 -7.06 -2.61 20.19
C GLU A 386 -5.72 -1.87 20.31
N THR A 387 -4.61 -2.59 20.20
CA THR A 387 -3.29 -1.98 20.28
C THR A 387 -2.90 -1.40 18.93
N GLY A 388 -3.35 -0.17 18.66
CA GLY A 388 -2.82 0.63 17.55
C GLY A 388 -1.47 1.25 17.90
N TYR A 389 -0.53 1.26 16.95
CA TYR A 389 0.67 2.08 17.07
C TYR A 389 0.33 3.52 16.68
N ILE A 390 0.16 4.41 17.67
CA ILE A 390 0.27 5.85 17.43
C ILE A 390 1.77 6.12 17.31
N PRO A 391 2.30 6.55 16.15
CA PRO A 391 3.67 7.03 16.09
C PRO A 391 3.73 8.23 17.03
N ALA A 392 4.32 8.03 18.21
CA ALA A 392 4.84 9.14 18.99
C ALA A 392 6.01 9.66 18.17
N ASP A 393 5.72 10.51 17.19
CA ASP A 393 6.72 11.33 16.56
C ASP A 393 7.37 12.14 17.69
N HIS A 394 8.58 11.74 18.08
CA HIS A 394 9.30 12.39 19.15
C HIS A 394 9.48 13.89 18.87
N GLU A 395 9.42 14.32 17.60
CA GLU A 395 9.48 15.73 17.21
C GLU A 395 8.23 16.52 17.63
N ASN A 396 7.08 15.86 17.76
CA ASN A 396 5.82 16.49 18.14
C ASN A 396 5.37 16.16 19.56
N TRP A 397 6.23 15.55 20.39
CA TRP A 397 5.90 15.23 21.78
C TRP A 397 5.44 16.48 22.56
N ASP A 398 5.99 17.65 22.25
CA ASP A 398 5.59 18.91 22.88
C ASP A 398 4.20 19.43 22.47
N GLN A 399 3.63 18.91 21.38
CA GLN A 399 2.24 19.19 20.99
C GLN A 399 1.23 18.31 21.74
N VAL A 400 1.67 17.19 22.33
CA VAL A 400 0.80 16.34 23.15
C VAL A 400 0.48 17.08 24.45
N PRO A 401 -0.82 17.19 24.83
CA PRO A 401 -1.21 17.87 26.06
C PRO A 401 -0.49 17.31 27.29
N VAL A 402 -0.18 18.16 28.26
CA VAL A 402 0.80 17.86 29.33
C VAL A 402 0.34 16.69 30.19
N GLU A 403 -0.94 16.64 30.51
CA GLU A 403 -1.61 15.57 31.24
C GLU A 403 -1.51 14.22 30.51
N TRP A 404 -1.68 14.19 29.19
CA TRP A 404 -1.44 12.99 28.39
C TRP A 404 0.03 12.57 28.45
N ARG A 405 0.97 13.51 28.33
CA ARG A 405 2.41 13.21 28.47
C ARG A 405 2.74 12.65 29.85
N ARG A 406 2.19 13.22 30.91
CA ARG A 406 2.42 12.77 32.29
C ARG A 406 1.85 11.38 32.53
N TRP A 407 0.68 11.07 31.96
CA TRP A 407 0.09 9.75 32.05
C TRP A 407 0.88 8.71 31.24
N LEU A 408 1.17 8.99 29.97
CA LEU A 408 1.91 8.10 29.07
C LEU A 408 3.36 7.84 29.53
N SER A 409 4.00 8.83 30.18
CA SER A 409 5.34 8.68 30.78
C SER A 409 5.32 8.03 32.17
N GLY A 410 4.14 7.78 32.75
CA GLY A 410 3.98 7.23 34.10
C GLY A 410 4.32 8.20 35.23
N GLN A 411 4.43 9.51 34.95
CA GLN A 411 4.59 10.56 35.97
C GLN A 411 3.31 10.78 36.79
N ARG A 412 2.13 10.45 36.23
CA ARG A 412 0.88 10.33 36.99
C ARG A 412 0.29 8.93 36.81
N THR A 413 -0.52 8.50 37.77
CA THR A 413 -1.13 7.15 37.78
C THR A 413 -2.52 7.12 37.16
N ASP A 414 -3.23 8.24 37.20
CA ASP A 414 -4.59 8.42 36.73
C ASP A 414 -4.62 9.02 35.30
N PRO A 415 -5.50 8.57 34.39
CA PRO A 415 -5.66 9.19 33.08
C PRO A 415 -6.19 10.63 33.21
N PRO A 416 -6.04 11.47 32.17
CA PRO A 416 -6.62 12.81 32.17
C PRO A 416 -8.13 12.77 32.46
N THR A 417 -8.58 13.62 33.36
CA THR A 417 -9.98 13.81 33.73
C THR A 417 -10.78 14.41 32.57
N GLU A 418 -12.10 14.23 32.57
CA GLU A 418 -13.00 14.76 31.53
C GLU A 418 -12.87 16.29 31.40
N GLN A 419 -12.72 16.99 32.53
CA GLN A 419 -12.46 18.43 32.57
C GLN A 419 -11.12 18.82 31.93
N GLU A 420 -10.05 18.04 32.15
CA GLU A 420 -8.75 18.26 31.51
C GLU A 420 -8.83 18.02 29.99
N ILE A 421 -9.58 17.00 29.56
CA ILE A 421 -9.81 16.72 28.13
C ILE A 421 -10.57 17.86 27.46
N GLU A 422 -11.62 18.36 28.11
CA GLU A 422 -12.43 19.45 27.59
C GLU A 422 -11.67 20.78 27.55
N PHE A 423 -10.87 21.06 28.59
CA PHE A 423 -9.94 22.19 28.60
C PHE A 423 -8.93 22.12 27.44
N ASN A 424 -8.41 20.93 27.13
CA ASN A 424 -7.49 20.74 26.01
C ASN A 424 -8.16 20.96 24.65
N LYS A 425 -9.40 20.49 24.48
CA LYS A 425 -10.20 20.78 23.28
C LYS A 425 -10.39 22.30 23.10
N LEU A 426 -10.72 23.02 24.18
CA LEU A 426 -10.85 24.48 24.19
C LEU A 426 -9.53 25.20 23.84
N GLN A 427 -8.40 24.76 24.40
CA GLN A 427 -7.08 25.31 24.09
C GLN A 427 -6.70 25.11 22.61
N LEU A 428 -6.97 23.92 22.06
CA LEU A 428 -6.75 23.59 20.65
C LEU A 428 -7.64 24.46 19.73
N ALA A 429 -8.92 24.58 20.05
CA ALA A 429 -9.85 25.45 19.31
C ALA A 429 -9.40 26.91 19.34
N ASN A 430 -8.97 27.43 20.51
CA ASN A 430 -8.44 28.79 20.63
C ASN A 430 -7.17 29.01 19.82
N ARG A 431 -6.25 28.03 19.77
CA ARG A 431 -5.04 28.10 18.93
C ARG A 431 -5.39 28.10 17.44
N MET A 432 -6.35 27.28 17.01
CA MET A 432 -6.81 27.28 15.62
C MET A 432 -7.50 28.59 15.23
N ASN A 433 -8.32 29.15 16.13
CA ASN A 433 -8.98 30.44 15.92
C ASN A 433 -7.97 31.60 15.89
N ALA A 434 -6.96 31.60 16.77
CA ALA A 434 -5.88 32.58 16.74
C ALA A 434 -5.04 32.47 15.46
N GLY A 435 -4.80 31.24 14.98
CA GLY A 435 -4.15 31.00 13.69
C GLY A 435 -4.94 31.57 12.50
N LYS A 436 -6.26 31.40 12.49
CA LYS A 436 -7.14 32.01 11.47
C LYS A 436 -7.13 33.54 11.54
N ALA A 437 -7.23 34.13 12.73
CA ALA A 437 -7.19 35.59 12.88
C ALA A 437 -5.85 36.21 12.44
N ASN A 438 -4.73 35.50 12.65
CA ASN A 438 -3.43 35.92 12.15
C ASN A 438 -3.33 35.76 10.62
N ALA A 439 -3.84 34.66 10.07
CA ALA A 439 -3.88 34.46 8.62
C ALA A 439 -4.76 35.51 7.90
N GLU A 440 -5.86 35.95 8.51
CA GLU A 440 -6.70 37.04 7.99
C GLU A 440 -6.01 38.41 8.06
N LYS A 441 -5.22 38.68 9.11
CA LYS A 441 -4.39 39.90 9.19
C LYS A 441 -3.27 39.91 8.17
N ASP A 442 -2.62 38.78 7.94
CA ASP A 442 -1.55 38.67 6.95
C ASP A 442 -2.11 38.79 5.52
N ALA A 443 -3.33 38.27 5.28
CA ALA A 443 -4.04 38.49 4.02
C ALA A 443 -4.42 39.98 3.83
N PHE A 444 -4.86 40.68 4.87
CA PHE A 444 -5.23 42.10 4.78
C PHE A 444 -4.01 43.01 4.52
N ASN A 445 -2.88 42.75 5.17
CA ASN A 445 -1.64 43.51 4.94
C ASN A 445 -1.03 43.30 3.55
N SER A 446 -1.33 42.18 2.88
CA SER A 446 -0.85 41.93 1.51
C SER A 446 -1.57 42.75 0.42
N VAL A 447 -2.69 43.39 0.74
CA VAL A 447 -3.49 44.17 -0.22
C VAL A 447 -3.13 45.67 -0.22
N GLU A 448 -2.57 46.20 0.88
CA GLU A 448 -2.24 47.64 0.97
C GLU A 448 -0.85 48.04 0.44
N SER A 449 0.05 47.10 0.19
CA SER A 449 1.43 47.43 -0.22
C SER A 449 1.63 47.67 -1.73
N THR A 450 0.58 47.72 -2.55
CA THR A 450 0.68 48.07 -3.97
C THR A 450 0.21 49.50 -4.26
N LYS A 451 0.66 50.49 -3.49
CA LYS A 451 0.68 51.89 -3.93
C LYS A 451 1.90 52.61 -3.39
N THR A 452 2.58 53.31 -4.28
CA THR A 452 3.56 54.38 -4.10
C THR A 452 5.06 54.05 -4.02
N ALA A 453 5.75 54.67 -4.98
CA ALA A 453 7.07 55.30 -4.92
C ALA A 453 8.30 54.48 -5.33
N ASP A 454 8.56 54.53 -6.65
CA ASP A 454 9.79 55.00 -7.27
C ASP A 454 10.83 55.62 -6.32
N ASN A 455 12.01 55.00 -6.21
CA ASN A 455 13.31 55.56 -6.60
C ASN A 455 14.48 54.85 -5.89
N GLU A 456 15.39 54.38 -6.76
CA GLU A 456 16.85 54.39 -6.62
C GLU A 456 17.56 53.64 -5.47
N ALA A 457 18.34 52.66 -5.95
CA ALA A 457 19.74 52.38 -5.61
C ALA A 457 20.09 51.56 -4.36
N THR A 458 20.60 50.36 -4.68
CA THR A 458 21.74 49.66 -4.05
C THR A 458 21.60 49.13 -2.62
N SER A 459 21.23 47.84 -2.51
CA SER A 459 22.09 46.85 -1.83
C SER A 459 21.65 45.43 -2.19
N GLU A 460 22.54 44.70 -2.84
CA GLU A 460 22.38 43.31 -3.27
C GLU A 460 22.38 42.37 -2.07
N ASN A 461 21.22 41.82 -1.71
CA ASN A 461 21.13 40.62 -0.85
C ASN A 461 20.49 39.50 -1.67
N THR A 462 21.34 38.80 -2.42
CA THR A 462 21.01 37.65 -3.26
C THR A 462 20.85 36.38 -2.43
N PHE A 463 19.74 36.24 -1.70
CA PHE A 463 19.27 34.93 -1.24
C PHE A 463 18.44 34.24 -2.35
N GLY A 464 19.14 33.85 -3.41
CA GLY A 464 18.54 33.30 -4.63
C GLY A 464 19.05 31.89 -4.96
N ARG A 465 18.24 30.88 -4.60
CA ARG A 465 18.01 29.64 -5.37
C ARG A 465 19.25 28.86 -5.87
N ASN A 466 19.82 28.00 -5.02
CA ASN A 466 20.51 26.79 -5.48
C ASN A 466 19.57 25.58 -5.40
N ARG A 467 18.82 25.32 -6.47
CA ARG A 467 18.17 24.00 -6.68
C ARG A 467 19.23 23.06 -7.27
N PRO A 468 19.67 22.00 -6.58
CA PRO A 468 20.77 21.16 -7.06
C PRO A 468 20.21 19.98 -7.85
N PHE A 469 19.76 20.20 -9.08
CA PHE A 469 19.61 19.08 -10.02
C PHE A 469 19.89 19.56 -11.45
N PRO A 470 21.09 19.31 -11.99
CA PRO A 470 21.37 19.57 -13.40
C PRO A 470 20.51 18.64 -14.26
N ARG A 471 19.77 19.22 -15.20
CA ARG A 471 19.08 18.48 -16.27
C ARG A 471 20.17 17.79 -17.10
N ARG A 472 20.18 16.45 -17.12
CA ARG A 472 20.98 15.69 -18.08
C ARG A 472 20.43 15.95 -19.49
N PRO A 473 21.21 16.51 -20.43
CA PRO A 473 20.83 16.57 -21.83
C PRO A 473 21.14 15.21 -22.49
N ASP A 474 20.40 14.92 -23.55
CA ASP A 474 20.78 14.04 -24.65
C ASP A 474 20.75 12.53 -24.39
N PHE A 475 19.54 11.97 -24.45
CA PHE A 475 19.34 10.56 -24.85
C PHE A 475 18.35 10.49 -26.01
N GLU A 476 18.57 11.30 -27.04
CA GLU A 476 18.03 11.10 -28.38
C GLU A 476 19.23 10.88 -29.32
N GLN A 477 19.45 9.64 -29.78
CA GLN A 477 19.87 9.31 -31.15
C GLN A 477 20.26 7.83 -31.30
N ARG A 478 19.71 7.24 -32.36
CA ARG A 478 20.01 5.96 -33.04
C ARG A 478 18.97 4.85 -32.87
N THR A 479 17.77 5.10 -33.36
CA THR A 479 16.98 4.05 -34.02
C THR A 479 17.57 3.83 -35.41
N THR A 480 18.57 2.97 -35.53
CA THR A 480 19.07 2.49 -36.81
C THR A 480 18.10 1.47 -37.41
N ASN A 481 17.65 1.76 -38.63
CA ASN A 481 16.84 0.94 -39.53
C ASN A 481 17.11 -0.57 -39.42
N ILE A 482 16.07 -1.35 -39.09
CA ILE A 482 16.00 -2.78 -39.39
C ILE A 482 14.70 -3.01 -40.19
N PRO A 483 14.78 -3.55 -41.42
CA PRO A 483 13.66 -3.57 -42.36
C PRO A 483 12.53 -4.52 -41.95
N ALA A 484 11.31 -4.03 -42.16
CA ALA A 484 10.05 -4.68 -41.85
C ALA A 484 9.73 -5.81 -42.84
N MET A 485 10.01 -7.05 -42.46
CA MET A 485 9.28 -8.24 -42.88
C MET A 485 9.79 -9.39 -42.01
N TRP A 486 8.93 -10.34 -41.64
CA TRP A 486 9.25 -11.50 -40.78
C TRP A 486 9.18 -11.29 -39.26
N LEU A 487 8.01 -10.91 -38.72
CA LEU A 487 7.57 -11.42 -37.40
C LEU A 487 6.05 -11.21 -37.17
N THR A 488 5.23 -11.46 -38.18
CA THR A 488 3.78 -11.24 -38.16
C THR A 488 2.94 -12.30 -37.43
N LEU A 489 3.52 -13.24 -36.65
CA LEU A 489 2.68 -14.30 -36.03
C LEU A 489 2.89 -14.66 -34.56
N THR A 490 3.68 -13.93 -33.77
CA THR A 490 3.86 -14.25 -32.33
C THR A 490 3.62 -13.11 -31.35
N LEU A 491 3.04 -11.99 -31.78
CA LEU A 491 2.72 -10.87 -30.90
C LEU A 491 1.23 -10.81 -30.51
N ARG A 492 0.67 -11.91 -30.01
CA ARG A 492 -0.42 -11.83 -29.01
C ARG A 492 0.21 -11.37 -27.69
N ARG A 493 0.62 -10.09 -27.63
CA ARG A 493 1.15 -9.44 -26.44
C ARG A 493 0.01 -9.24 -25.45
N LEU A 494 -0.08 -10.16 -24.49
CA LEU A 494 -0.82 -10.02 -23.25
C LEU A 494 -0.33 -8.74 -22.54
N TYR A 495 -1.26 -7.80 -22.38
CA TYR A 495 -1.00 -6.48 -21.79
C TYR A 495 -0.73 -6.60 -20.29
N ALA A 496 0.55 -6.75 -19.95
CA ALA A 496 1.06 -6.43 -18.63
C ALA A 496 0.89 -4.92 -18.37
N THR A 497 0.09 -4.54 -17.39
CA THR A 497 0.10 -3.17 -16.85
C THR A 497 1.39 -2.96 -16.06
N LYS A 498 2.51 -2.77 -16.77
CA LYS A 498 3.58 -1.89 -16.30
C LYS A 498 2.88 -0.64 -15.77
N SER A 499 3.21 -0.15 -14.58
CA SER A 499 2.88 1.25 -14.23
C SER A 499 3.36 2.11 -15.40
N LEU A 500 2.39 2.58 -16.20
CA LEU A 500 2.63 3.18 -17.49
C LEU A 500 3.21 4.55 -17.21
N THR A 501 4.44 4.79 -17.63
CA THR A 501 4.94 6.16 -17.70
C THR A 501 4.07 6.91 -18.69
N ARG A 502 3.59 8.11 -18.33
CA ARG A 502 2.78 8.93 -19.23
C ARG A 502 3.56 9.16 -20.51
N PHE A 503 3.09 8.58 -21.61
CA PHE A 503 3.74 8.61 -22.93
C PHE A 503 3.08 9.61 -23.88
N TYR A 504 1.95 10.17 -23.48
CA TYR A 504 1.11 11.07 -24.28
C TYR A 504 1.14 12.49 -23.71
N LYS A 505 0.98 13.47 -24.60
CA LYS A 505 0.92 14.90 -24.27
C LYS A 505 -0.52 15.42 -24.30
N THR A 506 -1.28 15.06 -25.34
CA THR A 506 -2.68 15.47 -25.53
C THR A 506 -3.63 14.30 -25.36
N VAL A 507 -4.84 14.62 -24.91
CA VAL A 507 -5.96 13.69 -24.80
C VAL A 507 -7.13 14.34 -25.50
N ASP A 508 -7.63 13.69 -26.55
CA ASP A 508 -8.66 14.23 -27.43
C ASP A 508 -9.90 13.32 -27.41
N VAL A 509 -11.08 13.91 -27.43
CA VAL A 509 -12.35 13.20 -27.60
C VAL A 509 -12.74 13.30 -29.07
N VAL A 510 -12.89 12.16 -29.73
CA VAL A 510 -13.21 12.09 -31.16
C VAL A 510 -14.60 11.49 -31.37
N PRO A 511 -15.55 12.22 -31.97
CA PRO A 511 -16.86 11.67 -32.31
C PRO A 511 -16.72 10.64 -33.44
N MET A 512 -17.26 9.45 -33.21
CA MET A 512 -17.30 8.30 -34.12
C MET A 512 -18.76 8.09 -34.58
N GLY A 513 -19.27 9.01 -35.40
CA GLY A 513 -20.68 9.05 -35.78
C GLY A 513 -21.54 9.88 -34.82
N SER A 514 -22.85 9.65 -34.82
CA SER A 514 -23.81 10.51 -34.09
C SER A 514 -23.88 10.25 -32.58
N GLU A 515 -23.53 9.05 -32.11
CA GLU A 515 -23.79 8.63 -30.72
C GLU A 515 -22.63 7.84 -30.08
N ARG A 516 -21.41 7.98 -30.59
CA ARG A 516 -20.24 7.30 -30.03
C ARG A 516 -19.06 8.25 -29.98
N PHE A 517 -18.38 8.27 -28.85
CA PHE A 517 -17.23 9.11 -28.59
C PHE A 517 -16.07 8.23 -28.15
N ALA A 518 -14.96 8.28 -28.90
CA ALA A 518 -13.75 7.55 -28.59
C ALA A 518 -12.71 8.49 -27.98
N ILE A 519 -12.00 8.03 -26.95
CA ILE A 519 -10.90 8.78 -26.35
C ILE A 519 -9.59 8.40 -27.04
N GLN A 520 -8.80 9.40 -27.43
CA GLN A 520 -7.51 9.24 -28.08
C GLN A 520 -6.38 9.92 -27.30
N LEU A 521 -5.22 9.26 -27.23
CA LEU A 521 -3.98 9.77 -26.63
C LEU A 521 -2.98 10.08 -27.74
N ASP A 522 -2.59 11.34 -27.92
CA ASP A 522 -1.79 11.80 -29.06
C ASP A 522 -2.32 11.26 -30.42
N GLY A 523 -3.64 11.30 -30.62
CA GLY A 523 -4.33 10.77 -31.81
C GLY A 523 -4.41 9.24 -31.90
N ARG A 524 -3.96 8.48 -30.89
CA ARG A 524 -4.08 7.01 -30.85
C ARG A 524 -5.27 6.58 -29.99
N PRO A 525 -6.21 5.77 -30.51
CA PRO A 525 -7.36 5.32 -29.74
C PRO A 525 -6.96 4.45 -28.55
N ILE A 526 -7.58 4.70 -27.41
CA ILE A 526 -7.44 3.85 -26.23
C ILE A 526 -8.23 2.56 -26.45
N ARG A 527 -7.63 1.42 -26.07
CA ARG A 527 -8.28 0.11 -26.11
C ARG A 527 -8.39 -0.49 -24.71
N THR A 528 -9.45 -1.25 -24.51
CA THR A 528 -9.67 -2.03 -23.29
C THR A 528 -8.69 -3.22 -23.22
N PRO A 529 -8.53 -3.87 -22.05
CA PRO A 529 -7.71 -5.08 -21.93
C PRO A 529 -8.11 -6.23 -22.88
N LEU A 530 -9.39 -6.36 -23.25
CA LEU A 530 -9.83 -7.33 -24.27
C LEU A 530 -9.63 -6.85 -25.73
N GLY A 531 -9.08 -5.66 -25.92
CA GLY A 531 -8.74 -5.08 -27.23
C GLY A 531 -9.87 -4.31 -27.90
N ASN A 532 -11.01 -4.16 -27.22
CA ASN A 532 -12.14 -3.34 -27.68
C ASN A 532 -11.76 -1.85 -27.67
N LEU A 533 -12.41 -1.05 -28.50
CA LEU A 533 -12.23 0.40 -28.47
C LEU A 533 -12.86 0.97 -27.19
N LEU A 534 -12.17 1.86 -26.48
CA LEU A 534 -12.76 2.61 -25.36
C LEU A 534 -13.68 3.69 -25.90
N GLU A 535 -14.89 3.29 -26.30
CA GLU A 535 -15.96 4.17 -26.77
C GLU A 535 -17.07 4.29 -25.73
N VAL A 536 -17.62 5.49 -25.58
CA VAL A 536 -18.78 5.76 -24.72
C VAL A 536 -19.86 6.46 -25.53
N SER A 537 -21.12 6.29 -25.14
CA SER A 537 -22.27 6.87 -25.86
C SER A 537 -22.56 8.33 -25.50
N SER A 538 -21.93 8.85 -24.45
CA SER A 538 -22.19 10.17 -23.88
C SER A 538 -20.97 11.07 -24.01
N GLU A 539 -21.15 12.25 -24.60
CA GLU A 539 -20.09 13.25 -24.76
C GLU A 539 -19.56 13.76 -23.40
N PRO A 540 -20.41 14.14 -22.42
CA PRO A 540 -19.94 14.49 -21.08
C PRO A 540 -19.09 13.40 -20.42
N LEU A 541 -19.48 12.12 -20.57
CA LEU A 541 -18.69 11.01 -20.05
C LEU A 541 -17.34 10.89 -20.75
N ALA A 542 -17.31 11.06 -22.08
CA ALA A 542 -16.07 11.03 -22.85
C ALA A 542 -15.10 12.14 -22.41
N MET A 543 -15.63 13.35 -22.16
CA MET A 543 -14.85 14.47 -21.62
C MET A 543 -14.32 14.18 -20.22
N ALA A 544 -15.15 13.62 -19.33
CA ALA A 544 -14.73 13.28 -17.96
C ALA A 544 -13.61 12.21 -17.96
N VAL A 545 -13.75 11.18 -18.80
CA VAL A 545 -12.69 10.17 -19.01
C VAL A 545 -11.43 10.83 -19.58
N ALA A 546 -11.55 11.74 -20.55
CA ALA A 546 -10.41 12.46 -21.09
C ALA A 546 -9.67 13.29 -20.02
N ILE A 547 -10.41 13.93 -19.10
CA ILE A 547 -9.84 14.65 -17.95
C ILE A 547 -9.10 13.69 -16.99
N GLU A 548 -9.65 12.51 -16.71
CA GLU A 548 -8.94 11.49 -15.91
C GLU A 548 -7.58 11.14 -16.53
N TRP A 549 -7.52 10.94 -17.85
CA TRP A 549 -6.27 10.69 -18.57
C TRP A 549 -5.35 11.91 -18.60
N GLN A 550 -5.89 13.12 -18.75
CA GLN A 550 -5.11 14.35 -18.82
C GLN A 550 -4.48 14.72 -17.46
N SER A 551 -5.15 14.41 -16.35
CA SER A 551 -4.71 14.67 -14.98
C SER A 551 -3.54 13.78 -14.52
N GLN A 552 -3.21 12.73 -15.26
CA GLN A 552 -2.09 11.84 -14.91
C GLN A 552 -0.74 12.58 -15.00
N HIS A 553 0.16 12.36 -14.04
CA HIS A 553 1.46 13.02 -14.02
C HIS A 553 2.55 12.19 -14.72
N ARG A 554 3.62 11.83 -14.00
CA ARG A 554 4.73 11.04 -14.56
C ARG A 554 4.35 9.58 -14.84
N ARG A 555 3.49 9.02 -13.98
CA ARG A 555 2.99 7.65 -14.08
C ARG A 555 1.47 7.72 -14.10
N VAL A 556 0.88 6.91 -14.96
CA VAL A 556 -0.56 6.70 -15.03
C VAL A 556 -0.94 5.78 -13.87
N ASN A 557 -1.75 6.30 -12.94
CA ASN A 557 -2.31 5.55 -11.82
C ASN A 557 -3.77 5.20 -12.13
N MET A 558 -3.98 3.95 -12.54
CA MET A 558 -5.32 3.44 -12.89
C MET A 558 -6.28 3.40 -11.70
N ASN A 559 -5.80 3.32 -10.45
CA ASN A 559 -6.68 3.26 -9.29
C ASN A 559 -7.46 4.56 -9.07
N HIS A 560 -6.94 5.69 -9.57
CA HIS A 560 -7.59 6.98 -9.45
C HIS A 560 -8.46 7.30 -10.68
N MET A 561 -8.38 6.49 -11.74
CA MET A 561 -9.17 6.66 -12.98
C MET A 561 -10.43 5.79 -12.93
N ARG A 562 -11.34 6.14 -12.01
CA ARG A 562 -12.53 5.34 -11.69
C ARG A 562 -13.49 5.28 -12.88
N LEU A 563 -13.72 6.39 -13.59
CA LEU A 563 -14.60 6.43 -14.77
C LEU A 563 -14.02 5.60 -15.91
N THR A 564 -12.71 5.67 -16.14
CA THR A 564 -12.02 4.81 -17.11
C THR A 564 -12.20 3.34 -16.77
N SER A 565 -12.04 2.97 -15.49
CA SER A 565 -12.23 1.59 -15.03
C SER A 565 -13.69 1.11 -15.20
N LEU A 566 -14.67 1.98 -14.91
CA LEU A 566 -16.10 1.69 -15.10
C LEU A 566 -16.44 1.53 -16.59
N SER A 567 -15.94 2.41 -17.46
CA SER A 567 -16.09 2.29 -18.92
C SER A 567 -15.50 0.98 -19.44
N ILE A 568 -14.30 0.63 -19.01
CA ILE A 568 -13.67 -0.65 -19.38
C ILE A 568 -14.53 -1.83 -18.90
N THR A 569 -15.03 -1.77 -17.68
CA THR A 569 -15.86 -2.84 -17.09
C THR A 569 -17.18 -3.00 -17.84
N ALA A 570 -17.81 -1.89 -18.22
CA ALA A 570 -19.06 -1.88 -19.00
C ALA A 570 -18.86 -2.44 -20.43
N ILE A 571 -17.72 -2.18 -21.06
CA ILE A 571 -17.41 -2.65 -22.42
C ILE A 571 -16.97 -4.12 -22.41
N ASP A 572 -16.00 -4.48 -21.57
CA ASP A 572 -15.40 -5.82 -21.58
C ASP A 572 -16.26 -6.87 -20.88
N ASN A 573 -17.14 -6.44 -19.95
CA ASN A 573 -18.02 -7.30 -19.14
C ASN A 573 -17.37 -8.65 -18.77
N PRO A 574 -16.22 -8.65 -18.06
CA PRO A 574 -15.38 -9.84 -17.92
C PRO A 574 -16.05 -11.00 -17.17
N THR A 575 -17.09 -10.70 -16.39
CA THR A 575 -17.88 -11.68 -15.63
C THR A 575 -19.20 -12.04 -16.32
N ASN A 576 -19.42 -11.62 -17.57
CA ASN A 576 -20.63 -11.85 -18.35
C ASN A 576 -21.92 -11.54 -17.57
N GLN A 577 -21.94 -10.42 -16.86
CA GLN A 577 -23.13 -9.98 -16.13
C GLN A 577 -24.26 -9.67 -17.10
N THR A 578 -25.47 -10.00 -16.69
CA THR A 578 -26.70 -9.59 -17.38
C THR A 578 -27.29 -8.38 -16.66
N GLN A 579 -28.10 -7.58 -17.35
CA GLN A 579 -28.80 -6.45 -16.72
C GLN A 579 -29.57 -6.87 -15.46
N MET A 580 -30.30 -8.00 -15.54
CA MET A 580 -31.00 -8.59 -14.40
C MET A 580 -30.05 -9.06 -13.28
N GLY A 581 -28.86 -9.56 -13.62
CA GLY A 581 -27.84 -9.93 -12.64
C GLY A 581 -27.31 -8.72 -11.85
N LEU A 582 -27.10 -7.58 -12.52
CA LEU A 582 -26.71 -6.33 -11.87
C LEU A 582 -27.82 -5.83 -10.94
N VAL A 583 -29.06 -5.79 -11.42
CA VAL A 583 -30.22 -5.37 -10.62
C VAL A 583 -30.38 -6.24 -9.38
N ARG A 584 -30.28 -7.58 -9.50
CA ARG A 584 -30.31 -8.48 -8.34
C ARG A 584 -29.19 -8.21 -7.35
N SER A 585 -27.99 -7.91 -7.85
CA SER A 585 -26.83 -7.60 -7.00
C SER A 585 -27.01 -6.30 -6.24
N ILE A 586 -27.60 -5.28 -6.87
CA ILE A 586 -27.97 -4.01 -6.23
C ILE A 586 -29.05 -4.24 -5.17
N LEU A 587 -30.15 -4.92 -5.52
CA LEU A 587 -31.28 -5.14 -4.62
C LEU A 587 -30.96 -6.07 -3.45
N LYS A 588 -29.92 -6.91 -3.56
CA LYS A 588 -29.44 -7.72 -2.43
C LYS A 588 -29.04 -6.84 -1.24
N TYR A 589 -28.56 -5.63 -1.48
CA TYR A 589 -28.22 -4.69 -0.41
C TYR A 589 -29.44 -4.12 0.31
N LEU A 590 -30.66 -4.17 -0.26
CA LEU A 590 -31.87 -3.70 0.44
C LEU A 590 -32.19 -4.56 1.67
N GLU A 591 -31.90 -5.86 1.60
CA GLU A 591 -32.16 -6.78 2.72
C GLU A 591 -31.22 -6.53 3.90
N SER A 592 -30.04 -5.96 3.63
CA SER A 592 -29.01 -5.63 4.61
C SER A 592 -28.64 -4.14 4.60
N ASP A 593 -29.58 -3.27 4.23
CA ASP A 593 -29.29 -1.85 4.05
C ASP A 593 -29.02 -1.20 5.41
N THR A 594 -27.92 -0.45 5.52
CA THR A 594 -27.48 0.18 6.77
C THR A 594 -28.59 1.01 7.42
N LEU A 595 -29.41 1.70 6.63
CA LEU A 595 -30.48 2.59 7.13
C LEU A 595 -31.60 1.82 7.87
N PHE A 596 -31.75 0.51 7.62
CA PHE A 596 -32.78 -0.29 8.29
C PHE A 596 -32.38 -0.79 9.67
N PHE A 597 -31.10 -0.76 10.04
CA PHE A 597 -30.63 -1.28 11.32
C PHE A 597 -30.36 -0.13 12.29
N MET A 598 -31.43 0.35 12.94
CA MET A 598 -31.30 1.42 13.93
C MET A 598 -30.88 0.83 15.27
N ASN A 599 -29.91 1.47 15.91
CA ASN A 599 -29.43 1.06 17.21
C ASN A 599 -30.24 1.75 18.32
N GLU A 600 -30.78 0.99 19.27
CA GLU A 600 -31.57 1.55 20.38
C GLU A 600 -30.71 2.28 21.42
N ASN A 601 -29.42 1.96 21.52
CA ASN A 601 -28.50 2.54 22.49
C ASN A 601 -27.13 2.89 21.86
N PRO A 602 -26.57 4.09 22.16
CA PRO A 602 -27.08 5.11 23.07
C PRO A 602 -28.27 5.89 22.49
N LYS A 603 -29.14 6.42 23.35
CA LYS A 603 -30.39 7.08 22.93
C LYS A 603 -30.15 8.25 21.99
N GLU A 604 -29.06 8.99 22.20
CA GLU A 604 -28.66 10.14 21.38
C GLU A 604 -28.34 9.71 19.94
N LEU A 605 -27.69 8.55 19.76
CA LEU A 605 -27.45 7.98 18.44
C LEU A 605 -28.76 7.53 17.81
N HIS A 606 -29.63 6.88 18.58
CA HIS A 606 -30.94 6.42 18.09
C HIS A 606 -31.82 7.58 17.62
N GLU A 607 -31.83 8.70 18.36
CA GLU A 607 -32.52 9.94 17.97
C GLU A 607 -31.93 10.52 16.69
N LEU A 608 -30.60 10.59 16.58
CA LEU A 608 -29.92 11.07 15.39
C LEU A 608 -30.20 10.20 14.16
N GLN A 609 -30.24 8.88 14.32
CA GLN A 609 -30.61 7.93 13.26
C GLN A 609 -32.06 8.13 12.82
N ARG A 610 -32.99 8.25 13.77
CA ARG A 610 -34.40 8.52 13.43
C ARG A 610 -34.59 9.84 12.72
N GLU A 611 -33.87 10.88 13.11
CA GLU A 611 -33.90 12.18 12.44
C GLU A 611 -33.36 12.07 11.01
N LYS A 612 -32.11 11.59 10.85
CA LYS A 612 -31.39 11.63 9.57
C LYS A 612 -31.76 10.50 8.61
N TRP A 613 -31.83 9.26 9.09
CA TRP A 613 -32.21 8.12 8.25
C TRP A 613 -33.72 8.04 8.06
N GLY A 614 -34.52 8.45 9.05
CA GLY A 614 -35.98 8.48 8.94
C GLY A 614 -36.45 9.36 7.78
N GLU A 615 -35.81 10.51 7.57
CA GLU A 615 -36.10 11.40 6.44
C GLU A 615 -35.98 10.68 5.08
N ILE A 616 -34.90 9.91 4.89
CA ILE A 616 -34.67 9.15 3.65
C ILE A 616 -35.63 7.97 3.52
N ILE A 617 -35.89 7.24 4.60
CA ILE A 617 -36.83 6.11 4.61
C ILE A 617 -38.24 6.60 4.25
N ASP A 618 -38.69 7.68 4.88
CA ASP A 618 -40.03 8.24 4.65
C ASP A 618 -40.17 8.89 3.28
N TRP A 619 -39.09 9.51 2.76
CA TRP A 619 -39.03 9.93 1.37
C TRP A 619 -39.17 8.74 0.41
N THR A 620 -38.40 7.67 0.63
CA THR A 620 -38.41 6.50 -0.27
C THR A 620 -39.78 5.83 -0.30
N LYS A 621 -40.43 5.66 0.87
CA LYS A 621 -41.79 5.12 0.97
C LYS A 621 -42.79 5.91 0.15
N ARG A 622 -42.76 7.25 0.26
CA ARG A 622 -43.68 8.14 -0.46
C ARG A 622 -43.39 8.17 -1.95
N HIS A 623 -42.11 8.23 -2.34
CA HIS A 623 -41.72 8.39 -3.74
C HIS A 623 -41.96 7.12 -4.58
N PHE A 624 -41.64 5.95 -4.03
CA PHE A 624 -41.80 4.68 -4.74
C PHE A 624 -43.11 3.93 -4.40
N GLU A 625 -43.94 4.49 -3.51
CA GLU A 625 -45.17 3.86 -2.99
C GLU A 625 -44.92 2.44 -2.44
N ILE A 626 -43.84 2.29 -1.66
CA ILE A 626 -43.40 1.00 -1.11
C ILE A 626 -43.50 0.99 0.40
N GLU A 627 -43.80 -0.21 0.94
CA GLU A 627 -43.81 -0.46 2.37
C GLU A 627 -42.47 -1.05 2.81
N MET A 628 -41.91 -0.48 3.87
CA MET A 628 -40.70 -0.94 4.54
C MET A 628 -40.73 -0.49 6.00
N ALA A 629 -40.18 -1.29 6.91
CA ALA A 629 -40.06 -0.93 8.31
C ALA A 629 -38.60 -1.11 8.76
N PRO A 630 -37.99 -0.14 9.46
CA PRO A 630 -36.69 -0.33 10.08
C PRO A 630 -36.79 -1.42 11.16
N SER A 631 -35.69 -2.15 11.37
CA SER A 631 -35.54 -3.15 12.42
C SER A 631 -34.54 -2.65 13.47
N THR A 632 -34.79 -2.96 14.73
CA THR A 632 -33.81 -2.78 15.81
C THR A 632 -33.03 -4.06 16.10
N SER A 633 -33.33 -5.16 15.40
CA SER A 633 -32.68 -6.45 15.58
C SER A 633 -31.65 -6.73 14.49
N ILE A 634 -30.45 -7.12 14.90
CA ILE A 634 -29.42 -7.64 13.99
C ILE A 634 -29.81 -9.00 13.36
N ILE A 635 -30.69 -9.75 14.01
CA ILE A 635 -31.10 -11.11 13.58
C ILE A 635 -32.30 -11.04 12.66
N VAL A 636 -33.27 -10.18 12.99
CA VAL A 636 -34.51 -10.04 12.22
C VAL A 636 -34.34 -8.88 11.25
N GLY A 637 -34.00 -9.20 9.99
CA GLY A 637 -33.94 -8.21 8.92
C GLY A 637 -35.32 -7.62 8.58
N PRO A 638 -35.36 -6.50 7.82
CA PRO A 638 -36.61 -5.90 7.40
C PRO A 638 -37.40 -6.85 6.49
N THR A 639 -38.71 -6.96 6.72
CA THR A 639 -39.61 -7.71 5.82
C THR A 639 -39.94 -6.81 4.63
N LEU A 640 -39.41 -7.13 3.46
CA LEU A 640 -39.72 -6.41 2.21
C LEU A 640 -40.79 -7.18 1.43
N PRO A 641 -42.00 -6.60 1.23
CA PRO A 641 -43.03 -7.22 0.40
C PRO A 641 -42.53 -7.46 -1.04
N ASP A 642 -43.01 -8.52 -1.70
CA ASP A 642 -42.64 -8.82 -3.10
C ASP A 642 -42.98 -7.66 -4.04
N ARG A 643 -44.07 -6.93 -3.77
CA ARG A 643 -44.46 -5.72 -4.50
C ARG A 643 -43.37 -4.65 -4.46
N THR A 644 -42.72 -4.45 -3.31
CA THR A 644 -41.62 -3.50 -3.15
C THR A 644 -40.43 -3.88 -4.02
N LYS A 645 -40.06 -5.18 -4.02
CA LYS A 645 -38.99 -5.70 -4.86
C LYS A 645 -39.31 -5.51 -6.34
N ASP A 646 -40.53 -5.81 -6.78
CA ASP A 646 -40.96 -5.67 -8.16
C ASP A 646 -40.92 -4.21 -8.66
N THR A 647 -41.38 -3.25 -7.84
CA THR A 647 -41.31 -1.82 -8.18
C THR A 647 -39.87 -1.37 -8.40
N LEU A 648 -38.96 -1.74 -7.49
CA LEU A 648 -37.55 -1.36 -7.58
C LEU A 648 -36.82 -2.08 -8.72
N VAL A 649 -37.17 -3.34 -9.02
CA VAL A 649 -36.69 -4.04 -10.22
C VAL A 649 -37.06 -3.26 -11.48
N ARG A 650 -38.33 -2.82 -11.60
CA ARG A 650 -38.78 -2.04 -12.76
C ARG A 650 -38.05 -0.70 -12.87
N PHE A 651 -37.84 -0.01 -11.75
CA PHE A 651 -37.08 1.24 -11.70
C PHE A 651 -35.67 1.05 -12.26
N PHE A 652 -34.90 0.09 -11.73
CA PHE A 652 -33.54 -0.16 -12.19
C PHE A 652 -33.47 -0.70 -13.63
N LEU A 653 -34.45 -1.48 -14.09
CA LEU A 653 -34.48 -1.97 -15.47
C LEU A 653 -34.75 -0.89 -16.52
N ALA A 654 -35.22 0.30 -16.11
CA ALA A 654 -35.31 1.46 -17.01
C ALA A 654 -33.93 1.99 -17.40
N TYR A 655 -32.90 1.76 -16.57
CA TYR A 655 -31.53 2.12 -16.87
C TYR A 655 -30.87 1.12 -17.81
N ASN A 656 -29.99 1.61 -18.68
CA ASN A 656 -29.18 0.75 -19.54
C ASN A 656 -28.09 0.00 -18.74
N PHE A 657 -27.47 -0.98 -19.39
CA PHE A 657 -26.44 -1.81 -18.78
C PHE A 657 -25.26 -1.00 -18.20
N ALA A 658 -24.76 0.01 -18.93
CA ALA A 658 -23.64 0.82 -18.46
C ALA A 658 -24.02 1.63 -17.22
N SER A 659 -25.20 2.26 -17.21
CA SER A 659 -25.69 2.97 -16.02
C SER A 659 -25.78 2.05 -14.80
N LEU A 660 -26.24 0.80 -14.98
CA LEU A 660 -26.36 -0.18 -13.90
C LEU A 660 -25.01 -0.64 -13.35
N VAL A 661 -23.96 -0.69 -14.17
CA VAL A 661 -22.59 -0.94 -13.69
C VAL A 661 -22.14 0.19 -12.76
N GLY A 662 -22.47 1.45 -13.07
CA GLY A 662 -22.23 2.60 -12.20
C GLY A 662 -23.02 2.52 -10.88
N CYS A 663 -24.30 2.18 -10.96
CA CYS A 663 -25.17 1.98 -9.80
C CYS A 663 -24.64 0.88 -8.86
N GLN A 664 -24.24 -0.27 -9.42
CA GLN A 664 -23.63 -1.34 -8.63
C GLN A 664 -22.38 -0.85 -7.91
N TYR A 665 -21.49 -0.13 -8.59
CA TYR A 665 -20.27 0.39 -8.00
C TYR A 665 -20.54 1.38 -6.84
N ALA A 666 -21.54 2.24 -6.98
CA ALA A 666 -21.96 3.17 -5.94
C ALA A 666 -22.56 2.44 -4.72
N VAL A 667 -23.46 1.47 -4.94
CA VAL A 667 -24.08 0.69 -3.85
C VAL A 667 -23.07 -0.20 -3.15
N GLU A 668 -22.13 -0.81 -3.87
CA GLU A 668 -21.04 -1.57 -3.27
C GLU A 668 -20.13 -0.68 -2.40
N SER A 669 -20.05 0.62 -2.69
CA SER A 669 -19.27 1.58 -1.91
C SER A 669 -20.04 2.05 -0.67
N LEU A 670 -21.31 2.43 -0.81
CA LEU A 670 -22.16 2.92 0.29
C LEU A 670 -22.73 1.82 1.19
N LYS A 671 -22.84 0.59 0.69
CA LYS A 671 -23.56 -0.52 1.33
C LYS A 671 -25.05 -0.24 1.59
N SER A 672 -25.62 0.74 0.89
CA SER A 672 -27.02 1.14 0.99
C SER A 672 -27.60 1.38 -0.41
N ALA A 673 -28.70 0.71 -0.73
CA ALA A 673 -29.46 0.91 -1.94
C ALA A 673 -30.43 2.10 -1.81
N LEU A 674 -30.94 2.38 -0.60
CA LEU A 674 -31.79 3.56 -0.37
C LEU A 674 -31.06 4.87 -0.64
N LEU A 675 -29.82 4.99 -0.16
CA LEU A 675 -29.00 6.16 -0.43
C LEU A 675 -28.68 6.31 -1.93
N LEU A 676 -28.50 5.19 -2.66
CA LEU A 676 -28.37 5.26 -4.12
C LEU A 676 -29.65 5.82 -4.77
N LEU A 677 -30.82 5.32 -4.39
CA LEU A 677 -32.10 5.80 -4.95
C LEU A 677 -32.29 7.30 -4.69
N ALA A 678 -31.99 7.76 -3.46
CA ALA A 678 -32.08 9.17 -3.11
C ALA A 678 -31.10 10.05 -3.91
N MET A 679 -29.88 9.56 -4.20
CA MET A 679 -28.94 10.27 -5.07
C MET A 679 -29.36 10.28 -6.55
N LEU A 680 -29.90 9.16 -7.06
CA LEU A 680 -30.35 9.05 -8.46
C LEU A 680 -31.52 9.99 -8.76
N GLU A 681 -32.41 10.19 -7.78
CA GLU A 681 -33.55 11.12 -7.85
C GLU A 681 -33.20 12.54 -7.37
N HIS A 682 -31.90 12.86 -7.19
CA HIS A 682 -31.40 14.18 -6.79
C HIS A 682 -31.94 14.71 -5.45
N GLN A 683 -32.38 13.82 -4.55
CA GLN A 683 -32.86 14.20 -3.21
C GLN A 683 -31.70 14.56 -2.27
N ILE A 684 -30.54 13.92 -2.42
CA ILE A 684 -29.34 14.17 -1.61
C ILE A 684 -28.08 14.25 -2.48
N GLY A 685 -27.10 15.02 -2.02
CA GLY A 685 -25.75 15.06 -2.61
C GLY A 685 -24.91 13.83 -2.23
N VAL A 686 -23.75 13.68 -2.87
CA VAL A 686 -22.83 12.56 -2.58
C VAL A 686 -22.24 12.69 -1.18
N GLU A 687 -21.81 13.89 -0.80
CA GLU A 687 -21.24 14.17 0.51
C GLU A 687 -22.23 13.86 1.63
N ASP A 688 -23.52 14.15 1.43
CA ASP A 688 -24.57 13.84 2.38
C ASP A 688 -24.84 12.34 2.44
N ALA A 689 -24.91 11.66 1.30
CA ALA A 689 -25.05 10.21 1.25
C ALA A 689 -23.91 9.48 1.99
N VAL A 690 -22.67 9.94 1.81
CA VAL A 690 -21.51 9.39 2.52
C VAL A 690 -21.60 9.66 4.03
N GLN A 691 -22.05 10.85 4.43
CA GLN A 691 -22.27 11.17 5.84
C GLN A 691 -23.37 10.31 6.48
N LEU A 692 -24.46 10.04 5.75
CA LEU A 692 -25.53 9.17 6.21
C LEU A 692 -25.09 7.71 6.30
N ALA A 693 -24.31 7.23 5.32
CA ALA A 693 -23.76 5.87 5.35
C ALA A 693 -22.75 5.66 6.49
N THR A 694 -22.03 6.71 6.87
CA THR A 694 -21.00 6.69 7.94
C THR A 694 -21.49 7.32 9.25
N LEU A 695 -22.81 7.51 9.43
CA LEU A 695 -23.38 8.28 10.54
C LEU A 695 -22.93 7.75 11.92
N GLU A 696 -22.96 6.44 12.11
CA GLU A 696 -22.52 5.80 13.36
C GLU A 696 -21.03 5.97 13.61
N GLN A 697 -20.20 5.76 12.58
CA GLN A 697 -18.76 5.97 12.65
C GLN A 697 -18.45 7.43 13.00
N ARG A 698 -19.17 8.39 12.39
CA ARG A 698 -19.01 9.82 12.70
C ARG A 698 -19.36 10.12 14.15
N TYR A 699 -20.51 9.64 14.64
CA TYR A 699 -20.92 9.76 16.03
C TYR A 699 -19.83 9.23 16.98
N GLN A 700 -19.24 8.07 16.66
CA GLN A 700 -18.12 7.52 17.44
C GLN A 700 -16.87 8.40 17.36
N THR A 701 -16.50 8.91 16.18
CA THR A 701 -15.32 9.77 16.03
C THR A 701 -15.46 11.13 16.71
N ASP A 702 -16.67 11.67 16.80
CA ASP A 702 -16.93 12.93 17.52
C ASP A 702 -16.78 12.73 19.04
N ARG A 703 -17.20 11.55 19.53
CA ARG A 703 -17.06 11.17 20.94
C ARG A 703 -15.63 10.80 21.33
N TRP A 704 -14.99 9.92 20.55
CA TRP A 704 -13.73 9.26 20.90
C TRP A 704 -12.50 9.87 20.22
N GLY A 705 -12.70 10.77 19.26
CA GLY A 705 -11.64 11.38 18.46
C GLY A 705 -11.49 10.76 17.09
N ARG A 706 -10.99 11.58 16.16
CA ARG A 706 -10.76 11.21 14.76
C ARG A 706 -9.31 10.80 14.54
N VAL A 707 -9.09 9.67 13.85
CA VAL A 707 -7.78 9.24 13.37
C VAL A 707 -7.54 9.86 11.98
N GLN A 708 -6.73 10.94 11.93
CA GLN A 708 -6.54 11.79 10.74
C GLN A 708 -6.19 10.99 9.46
N TRP A 709 -5.28 10.02 9.53
CA TRP A 709 -4.84 9.28 8.33
C TRP A 709 -5.76 8.12 7.91
N ALA A 710 -6.71 7.73 8.75
CA ALA A 710 -7.61 6.62 8.46
C ALA A 710 -8.99 7.16 8.06
N HIS A 711 -9.65 7.86 8.99
CA HIS A 711 -11.01 8.34 8.77
C HIS A 711 -11.09 9.41 7.68
N ASP A 712 -10.07 10.27 7.51
CA ASP A 712 -10.10 11.28 6.45
C ASP A 712 -9.91 10.65 5.07
N ILE A 713 -8.93 9.75 4.93
CA ILE A 713 -8.68 9.05 3.66
C ILE A 713 -9.88 8.19 3.27
N GLU A 714 -10.46 7.47 4.23
CA GLU A 714 -11.66 6.66 4.00
C GLU A 714 -12.83 7.52 3.54
N HIS A 715 -13.08 8.65 4.22
CA HIS A 715 -14.16 9.57 3.85
C HIS A 715 -13.98 10.09 2.42
N TYR A 716 -12.79 10.59 2.07
CA TYR A 716 -12.55 11.15 0.73
C TYR A 716 -12.48 10.07 -0.37
N ASP A 717 -11.95 8.88 -0.11
CA ASP A 717 -12.00 7.76 -1.07
C ASP A 717 -13.45 7.31 -1.28
N LEU A 718 -14.27 7.24 -0.22
CA LEU A 718 -15.68 6.89 -0.33
C LEU A 718 -16.46 7.93 -1.13
N CYS A 719 -16.29 9.23 -0.86
CA CYS A 719 -16.85 10.31 -1.69
C CYS A 719 -16.41 10.16 -3.15
N SER A 720 -15.12 9.94 -3.41
CA SER A 720 -14.61 9.76 -4.78
C SER A 720 -15.24 8.57 -5.50
N ARG A 721 -15.40 7.43 -4.83
CA ARG A 721 -16.01 6.22 -5.43
C ARG A 721 -17.49 6.43 -5.74
N VAL A 722 -18.22 7.01 -4.80
CA VAL A 722 -19.66 7.23 -4.95
C VAL A 722 -19.92 8.27 -6.04
N SER A 723 -19.17 9.38 -6.06
CA SER A 723 -19.23 10.37 -7.13
C SER A 723 -18.94 9.76 -8.49
N ALA A 724 -17.91 8.91 -8.61
CA ALA A 724 -17.60 8.24 -9.87
C ALA A 724 -18.73 7.29 -10.33
N GLY A 725 -19.30 6.50 -9.41
CA GLY A 725 -20.41 5.60 -9.72
C GLY A 725 -21.68 6.34 -10.15
N LEU A 726 -22.04 7.40 -9.41
CA LEU A 726 -23.22 8.23 -9.69
C LEU A 726 -23.07 9.01 -11.00
N LEU A 727 -21.92 9.65 -11.22
CA LEU A 727 -21.64 10.39 -12.45
C LEU A 727 -21.66 9.46 -13.68
N PHE A 728 -21.10 8.26 -13.53
CA PHE A 728 -21.15 7.23 -14.58
C PHE A 728 -22.58 6.78 -14.86
N ALA A 729 -23.40 6.58 -13.83
CA ALA A 729 -24.81 6.23 -13.99
C ALA A 729 -25.59 7.32 -14.73
N TYR A 730 -25.43 8.58 -14.29
CA TYR A 730 -26.12 9.75 -14.83
C TYR A 730 -25.76 10.06 -16.28
N PHE A 731 -24.46 10.06 -16.61
CA PHE A 731 -24.02 10.36 -17.98
C PHE A 731 -24.40 9.26 -18.98
N ASN A 732 -24.54 8.01 -18.54
CA ASN A 732 -25.03 6.95 -19.41
C ASN A 732 -26.56 6.94 -19.52
N SER A 733 -27.31 7.48 -18.55
CA SER A 733 -28.78 7.50 -18.59
C SER A 733 -29.33 8.67 -19.40
N HIS A 734 -28.71 9.85 -19.32
CA HIS A 734 -29.14 11.06 -20.01
C HIS A 734 -28.47 11.17 -21.39
N ARG A 735 -29.28 11.10 -22.45
CA ARG A 735 -28.85 11.19 -23.86
C ARG A 735 -28.79 12.63 -24.38
N GLU A 736 -28.45 13.62 -23.55
CA GLU A 736 -28.32 14.98 -24.06
C GLU A 736 -27.09 15.08 -24.97
N THR A 737 -27.33 15.04 -26.28
CA THR A 737 -26.39 15.54 -27.29
C THR A 737 -26.39 17.06 -27.21
N THR A 738 -25.23 17.64 -27.00
CA THR A 738 -24.94 19.09 -26.86
C THR A 738 -25.34 19.94 -28.07
N SER A 739 -26.04 19.38 -29.06
CA SER A 739 -26.45 20.04 -30.30
C SER A 739 -27.62 21.03 -30.16
N GLN A 740 -28.27 21.14 -28.99
CA GLN A 740 -29.39 22.07 -28.83
C GLN A 740 -29.00 23.48 -28.33
N CYS A 741 -27.74 23.74 -27.98
CA CYS A 741 -27.31 25.09 -27.57
C CYS A 741 -26.77 25.95 -28.74
N SER A 742 -27.05 25.59 -29.99
CA SER A 742 -26.69 26.39 -31.16
C SER A 742 -27.89 27.17 -31.72
N GLU A 743 -28.58 27.94 -30.88
CA GLU A 743 -29.31 29.11 -31.36
C GLU A 743 -28.55 30.36 -30.90
N PRO A 744 -28.11 31.23 -31.83
CA PRO A 744 -27.38 32.43 -31.47
C PRO A 744 -28.28 33.31 -30.61
N LEU A 745 -27.78 33.69 -29.43
CA LEU A 745 -28.35 34.69 -28.53
C LEU A 745 -28.53 36.01 -29.28
N ASN A 746 -29.63 36.15 -30.03
CA ASN A 746 -30.09 37.42 -30.56
C ASN A 746 -30.84 38.14 -29.43
N ASP A 747 -30.19 39.17 -28.90
CA ASP A 747 -30.79 40.35 -28.25
C ASP A 747 -32.01 40.13 -27.35
N VAL A 748 -31.90 39.19 -26.41
CA VAL A 748 -32.77 39.21 -25.23
C VAL A 748 -32.06 40.04 -24.18
N GLU A 749 -32.41 41.33 -24.10
CA GLU A 749 -32.14 42.17 -22.94
C GLU A 749 -32.46 41.36 -21.68
N CYS A 750 -31.41 41.09 -20.91
CA CYS A 750 -31.46 40.31 -19.69
C CYS A 750 -32.27 41.09 -18.66
N SER A 751 -33.59 40.99 -18.72
CA SER A 751 -34.48 41.52 -17.71
C SER A 751 -34.21 40.77 -16.40
N GLN A 752 -33.58 41.47 -15.46
CA GLN A 752 -33.08 40.97 -14.17
C GLN A 752 -34.17 40.46 -13.20
N THR A 753 -35.30 39.92 -13.67
CA THR A 753 -36.42 39.57 -12.80
C THR A 753 -36.54 38.10 -12.41
N ASN A 754 -35.74 37.16 -12.96
CA ASN A 754 -35.90 35.73 -12.64
C ASN A 754 -34.69 34.98 -12.05
N CYS A 755 -33.54 35.62 -11.81
CA CYS A 755 -32.43 34.95 -11.10
C CYS A 755 -32.44 35.12 -9.57
N SER A 756 -33.51 35.64 -8.96
CA SER A 756 -33.62 35.85 -7.51
C SER A 756 -34.63 34.96 -6.79
N LYS A 757 -35.06 33.84 -7.38
CA LYS A 757 -35.93 32.86 -6.71
C LYS A 757 -35.34 31.46 -6.75
N SER A 758 -34.45 31.14 -5.81
CA SER A 758 -34.29 29.79 -5.24
C SER A 758 -33.11 29.61 -4.28
N ILE A 759 -32.25 30.62 -4.07
CA ILE A 759 -31.22 30.55 -3.00
C ILE A 759 -31.65 31.45 -1.83
N THR A 760 -32.80 31.16 -1.24
CA THR A 760 -33.19 31.64 0.10
C THR A 760 -34.35 30.80 0.64
N SER A 761 -34.03 29.76 1.42
CA SER A 761 -34.72 29.43 2.68
C SER A 761 -34.19 28.11 3.23
N SER A 762 -33.50 28.22 4.37
CA SER A 762 -33.48 27.27 5.50
C SER A 762 -33.36 25.78 5.22
#